data_AF-A0A814Q5V1-F1
#
_entry.id   AF-A0A814Q5V1-F1
#
_cell.length_a   1.000
_cell.length_b   1.000
_cell.length_c   1.000
_cell.angle_alpha   90.00
_cell.angle_beta   90.00
_cell.angle_gamma   90.00
#
_symmetry.space_group_name_H-M   'P 1'
#
loop_
_entity.id
_entity.type
_entity.pdbx_description
1 polymer ?
#
loop_
_entity_poly.entity_id
_entity_poly.type
_entity_poly.pdbx_seq_one_letter_code
_entity_poly.pdbx_strand_id
1 'polypeptide(L)'
;MGPQPRDIFINTNNTIYVTSQAANSVLVWYEGNAIPIKDISGNISSPIGLFVTTAGEIYVDSDNSTGRIDKWRLNSTVGISIMYTCTKCYDIFIDMNNNHYCSMKISHQIVIKSLDVISNALTIVAGTGNAGSTSSMLNGFYIFVGVDHCGHRYGPLHIEMKRKLNQMDEVIRNITLSIDKSNISSLLMIIGDHGMTQQGDHGGDELNEIETAMFLYTNKPNYFSLSNNKQYTVSQIDLVPTLSWFLHTLIPFSNIGMMIIDIIPKEQRYLAMKLNFEQMEIYLKHISLTLQLSDKIHELRASLHTIFITFDRERNLTQIENLFNEFKFELQTHFRRQWSTFNIFRIILGLIIMLLSCIILLFIYFEFSKKSIDYKNIIFTISLTLIYFAISFSNSFIINEAICLYFLIQTIILITKMNIFKKFLLSFLLFLTRIFLICREEQQPYCIDPLWLLSKSSDTSHYFLPFMASIAWFIILILSSNYSYISYIIIVAYWFNISHTLSIFYLSVIIQFCFVLFKPSHIDTLIYSILIFVVGYRFSFVIFLQYFIYYIIFKNNKNNQSLPLLLSLLADYFFYATGHQPVLSQIRWTAAFPTINTPLHIYLSSIINSLFVRGVFILIETFSGQILNIILIRKMIPKKYQGNLLKHVLIVDCFKLLTTSLSVFILRRHLMLWKIFSPRFLFQLVGFIIKCLFVFLTMKLQK
;
A
#
# COMPACT_ATOMS: atom_id res chain seq x y z
N MET A 1 -5.33 -7.44 19.04
CA MET A 1 -6.34 -8.36 18.48
C MET A 1 -7.16 -9.10 19.55
N GLY A 2 -6.98 -8.84 20.86
CA GLY A 2 -7.69 -9.58 21.92
C GLY A 2 -7.06 -10.94 22.25
N PRO A 3 -7.50 -11.62 23.32
CA PRO A 3 -7.02 -12.95 23.66
C PRO A 3 -7.62 -14.01 22.71
N GLN A 4 -6.76 -14.89 22.18
CA GLN A 4 -7.11 -15.94 21.21
C GLN A 4 -7.93 -15.43 19.99
N PRO A 5 -7.34 -14.58 19.12
CA PRO A 5 -7.99 -14.18 17.88
C PRO A 5 -8.16 -15.38 16.95
N ARG A 6 -9.31 -15.49 16.28
CA ARG A 6 -9.61 -16.63 15.40
C ARG A 6 -9.81 -16.25 13.94
N ASP A 7 -10.38 -15.08 13.69
CA ASP A 7 -10.65 -14.58 12.35
C ASP A 7 -10.56 -13.05 12.31
N ILE A 8 -10.30 -12.49 11.12
CA ILE A 8 -10.11 -11.06 10.89
C ILE A 8 -10.76 -10.65 9.57
N PHE A 9 -11.53 -9.57 9.63
CA PHE A 9 -12.11 -8.94 8.45
C PHE A 9 -11.75 -7.46 8.40
N ILE A 10 -11.36 -6.96 7.22
CA ILE A 10 -11.08 -5.55 6.99
C ILE A 10 -11.99 -5.07 5.87
N ASN A 11 -12.86 -4.10 6.19
CA ASN A 11 -13.78 -3.54 5.18
C ASN A 11 -13.10 -2.42 4.36
N THR A 12 -13.80 -1.92 3.35
CA THR A 12 -13.33 -0.82 2.48
C THR A 12 -13.09 0.51 3.20
N ASN A 13 -13.58 0.64 4.43
CA ASN A 13 -13.39 1.82 5.29
C ASN A 13 -12.26 1.60 6.30
N ASN A 14 -11.32 0.68 6.04
CA ASN A 14 -10.20 0.31 6.91
C ASN A 14 -10.63 -0.03 8.36
N THR A 15 -11.87 -0.47 8.54
CA THR A 15 -12.38 -0.94 9.84
C THR A 15 -12.03 -2.40 9.98
N ILE A 16 -11.29 -2.73 11.04
CA ILE A 16 -10.84 -4.08 11.37
C ILE A 16 -11.83 -4.68 12.35
N TYR A 17 -12.32 -5.87 12.04
CA TYR A 17 -13.17 -6.68 12.89
C TYR A 17 -12.40 -7.95 13.22
N VAL A 18 -12.31 -8.34 14.49
CA VAL A 18 -11.63 -9.57 14.93
C VAL A 18 -12.50 -10.33 15.90
N THR A 19 -12.65 -11.63 15.66
CA THR A 19 -13.28 -12.54 16.64
C THR A 19 -12.26 -12.89 17.72
N SER A 20 -12.59 -12.58 18.97
CA SER A 20 -11.79 -12.95 20.13
C SER A 20 -12.48 -14.07 20.89
N GLN A 21 -11.95 -15.28 20.74
CA GLN A 21 -12.56 -16.48 21.30
C GLN A 21 -12.61 -16.42 22.84
N ALA A 22 -11.51 -16.00 23.46
CA ALA A 22 -11.42 -15.96 24.92
C ALA A 22 -12.16 -14.76 25.54
N ALA A 23 -12.39 -13.69 24.77
CA ALA A 23 -13.20 -12.55 25.22
C ALA A 23 -14.71 -12.73 24.94
N ASN A 24 -15.11 -13.82 24.26
CA ASN A 24 -16.49 -14.05 23.82
C ASN A 24 -17.07 -12.88 23.03
N SER A 25 -16.27 -12.26 22.15
CA SER A 25 -16.71 -11.04 21.48
C SER A 25 -16.05 -10.78 20.13
N VAL A 26 -16.68 -9.89 19.35
CA VAL A 26 -16.06 -9.27 18.17
C VAL A 26 -15.55 -7.90 18.55
N LEU A 27 -14.24 -7.74 18.44
CA LEU A 27 -13.56 -6.49 18.67
C LEU A 27 -13.46 -5.72 17.36
N VAL A 28 -13.87 -4.45 17.37
CA VAL A 28 -13.88 -3.60 16.17
C VAL A 28 -12.97 -2.39 16.38
N TRP A 29 -12.01 -2.23 15.48
CA TRP A 29 -11.13 -1.07 15.39
C TRP A 29 -11.49 -0.28 14.15
N TYR A 30 -11.78 1.00 14.33
CA TYR A 30 -11.80 1.93 13.21
C TYR A 30 -10.38 2.41 12.91
N GLU A 31 -10.17 2.86 11.68
CA GLU A 31 -8.91 3.40 11.24
C GLU A 31 -8.39 4.48 12.21
N GLY A 32 -7.15 4.31 12.68
CA GLY A 32 -6.49 5.23 13.60
C GLY A 32 -6.67 4.94 15.09
N ASN A 33 -7.49 3.94 15.46
CA ASN A 33 -7.69 3.58 16.87
C ASN A 33 -6.89 2.33 17.26
N ALA A 34 -6.07 2.45 18.31
CA ALA A 34 -5.30 1.32 18.85
C ALA A 34 -6.13 0.41 19.79
N ILE A 35 -7.21 0.95 20.34
CA ILE A 35 -8.12 0.27 21.26
C ILE A 35 -9.41 -0.06 20.48
N PRO A 36 -9.98 -1.26 20.64
CA PRO A 36 -11.24 -1.58 20.00
C PRO A 36 -12.31 -0.61 20.50
N ILE A 37 -12.98 0.10 19.59
CA ILE A 37 -14.00 1.10 19.93
C ILE A 37 -15.31 0.40 20.27
N LYS A 38 -15.56 -0.74 19.64
CA LYS A 38 -16.78 -1.51 19.82
C LYS A 38 -16.43 -2.92 20.22
N ASP A 39 -17.02 -3.34 21.33
CA ASP A 39 -17.03 -4.72 21.80
C ASP A 39 -18.43 -5.27 21.56
N ILE A 40 -18.56 -6.19 20.61
CA ILE A 40 -19.82 -6.89 20.34
C ILE A 40 -19.77 -8.18 21.15
N SER A 41 -20.33 -8.14 22.36
CA SER A 41 -20.29 -9.26 23.33
C SER A 41 -21.67 -9.82 23.68
N GLY A 42 -22.75 -9.13 23.30
CA GLY A 42 -24.11 -9.55 23.66
C GLY A 42 -24.46 -10.90 23.04
N ASN A 43 -24.69 -11.94 23.85
CA ASN A 43 -25.11 -13.28 23.41
C ASN A 43 -24.10 -14.04 22.52
N ILE A 44 -22.84 -13.61 22.42
CA ILE A 44 -21.78 -14.31 21.67
C ILE A 44 -20.98 -15.20 22.63
N SER A 45 -20.67 -16.43 22.21
CA SER A 45 -19.85 -17.36 22.97
C SER A 45 -18.81 -18.04 22.08
N SER A 46 -17.52 -17.82 22.40
CA SER A 46 -16.38 -18.41 21.72
C SER A 46 -16.41 -18.26 20.17
N PRO A 47 -16.50 -17.03 19.63
CA PRO A 47 -16.65 -16.81 18.20
C PRO A 47 -15.42 -17.25 17.40
N ILE A 48 -15.65 -17.86 16.23
CA ILE A 48 -14.59 -18.25 15.28
C ILE A 48 -14.75 -17.46 13.98
N GLY A 49 -15.70 -17.83 13.12
CA GLY A 49 -15.88 -17.21 11.80
C GLY A 49 -16.53 -15.83 11.84
N LEU A 50 -16.15 -14.98 10.88
CA LEU A 50 -16.55 -13.59 10.78
C LEU A 50 -16.73 -13.15 9.32
N PHE A 51 -17.82 -12.42 9.04
CA PHE A 51 -18.00 -11.76 7.76
C PHE A 51 -18.67 -10.40 7.92
N VAL A 52 -18.25 -9.40 7.14
CA VAL A 52 -18.88 -8.07 7.15
C VAL A 52 -19.24 -7.66 5.73
N THR A 53 -20.51 -7.31 5.50
CA THR A 53 -20.97 -6.87 4.18
C THR A 53 -20.54 -5.43 3.88
N THR A 54 -20.64 -5.02 2.61
CA THR A 54 -20.41 -3.64 2.18
C THR A 54 -21.38 -2.64 2.84
N ALA A 55 -22.57 -3.10 3.26
CA ALA A 55 -23.53 -2.32 4.02
C ALA A 55 -23.19 -2.19 5.53
N GLY A 56 -22.09 -2.82 5.98
CA GLY A 56 -21.66 -2.79 7.38
C GLY A 56 -22.45 -3.70 8.30
N GLU A 57 -23.09 -4.74 7.76
CA GLU A 57 -23.74 -5.78 8.56
C GLU A 57 -22.71 -6.85 8.91
N ILE A 58 -22.61 -7.19 10.20
CA ILE A 58 -21.60 -8.08 10.76
C ILE A 58 -22.26 -9.42 11.04
N TYR A 59 -21.65 -10.50 10.58
CA TYR A 59 -22.11 -11.87 10.76
C TYR A 59 -21.05 -12.63 11.52
N VAL A 60 -21.44 -13.27 12.62
CA VAL A 60 -20.48 -13.95 13.50
C VAL A 60 -21.05 -15.24 14.06
N ASP A 61 -20.20 -16.26 14.11
CA ASP A 61 -20.44 -17.50 14.87
C ASP A 61 -20.55 -17.16 16.36
N SER A 62 -21.71 -17.41 16.96
CA SER A 62 -22.11 -16.90 18.27
C SER A 62 -22.36 -17.98 19.30
N ASP A 63 -22.42 -19.26 18.91
CA ASP A 63 -22.67 -20.37 19.83
C ASP A 63 -21.74 -21.55 19.59
N ASN A 64 -21.10 -22.00 20.68
CA ASN A 64 -20.21 -23.15 20.68
C ASN A 64 -20.91 -24.49 20.49
N SER A 65 -22.18 -24.59 20.88
CA SER A 65 -22.93 -25.86 20.90
C SER A 65 -23.79 -26.08 19.64
N THR A 66 -24.44 -25.04 19.11
CA THR A 66 -25.35 -25.13 17.94
C THR A 66 -24.87 -24.32 16.72
N GLY A 67 -23.64 -23.79 16.73
CA GLY A 67 -23.06 -23.06 15.59
C GLY A 67 -24.00 -21.98 15.04
N ARG A 68 -24.57 -21.20 15.94
CA ARG A 68 -25.54 -20.14 15.65
C ARG A 68 -24.82 -18.95 15.04
N ILE A 69 -25.28 -18.46 13.88
CA ILE A 69 -24.75 -17.24 13.26
C ILE A 69 -25.72 -16.10 13.54
N ASP A 70 -25.20 -15.05 14.18
CA ASP A 70 -25.95 -13.84 14.48
C ASP A 70 -25.55 -12.70 13.54
N LYS A 71 -26.56 -11.99 13.04
CA LYS A 71 -26.44 -10.76 12.27
C LYS A 71 -26.52 -9.55 13.19
N TRP A 72 -25.53 -8.69 13.10
CA TRP A 72 -25.41 -7.46 13.87
C TRP A 72 -25.36 -6.25 12.94
N ARG A 73 -26.21 -5.26 13.24
CA ARG A 73 -26.09 -3.94 12.61
C ARG A 73 -25.17 -3.06 13.44
N LEU A 74 -24.45 -2.15 12.79
CA LEU A 74 -23.48 -1.23 13.41
C LEU A 74 -24.02 -0.46 14.64
N ASN A 75 -25.33 -0.19 14.73
CA ASN A 75 -25.93 0.54 15.86
C ASN A 75 -26.81 -0.33 16.79
N SER A 76 -26.91 -1.64 16.53
CA SER A 76 -27.70 -2.53 17.38
C SER A 76 -26.89 -3.04 18.57
N THR A 77 -27.54 -3.14 19.73
CA THR A 77 -27.04 -3.83 20.93
C THR A 77 -27.48 -5.29 20.98
N VAL A 78 -28.35 -5.71 20.06
CA VAL A 78 -28.89 -7.08 19.97
C VAL A 78 -28.62 -7.65 18.58
N GLY A 79 -28.01 -8.83 18.54
CA GLY A 79 -27.86 -9.63 17.32
C GLY A 79 -29.13 -10.40 17.01
N ILE A 80 -29.46 -10.52 15.73
CA ILE A 80 -30.58 -11.35 15.26
C ILE A 80 -29.99 -12.65 14.74
N SER A 81 -30.42 -13.78 15.31
CA SER A 81 -30.01 -15.09 14.82
C SER A 81 -30.64 -15.37 13.46
N ILE A 82 -29.80 -15.63 12.47
CA ILE A 82 -30.22 -15.82 11.08
C ILE A 82 -30.08 -17.26 10.60
N MET A 83 -29.20 -18.03 11.24
CA MET A 83 -28.85 -19.38 10.84
C MET A 83 -28.42 -20.18 12.07
N TYR A 84 -28.91 -21.40 12.17
CA TYR A 84 -28.52 -22.38 13.18
C TYR A 84 -27.90 -23.55 12.44
N THR A 85 -26.80 -24.08 12.94
CA THR A 85 -26.11 -25.22 12.34
C THR A 85 -25.95 -26.34 13.38
N CYS A 86 -25.19 -27.40 13.07
CA CYS A 86 -24.95 -28.49 14.02
C CYS A 86 -23.63 -28.32 14.80
N THR A 87 -22.72 -27.49 14.29
CA THR A 87 -21.37 -27.26 14.85
C THR A 87 -20.90 -25.85 14.47
N LYS A 88 -19.95 -25.28 15.19
CA LYS A 88 -19.36 -23.97 14.89
C LYS A 88 -19.06 -23.71 13.42
N CYS A 89 -19.33 -22.48 13.02
CA CYS A 89 -18.90 -21.95 11.76
C CYS A 89 -17.46 -21.44 11.84
N TYR A 90 -16.54 -22.13 11.15
CA TYR A 90 -15.12 -21.75 11.14
C TYR A 90 -14.83 -20.59 10.20
N ASP A 91 -15.65 -20.43 9.16
CA ASP A 91 -15.58 -19.32 8.21
C ASP A 91 -16.98 -19.07 7.65
N ILE A 92 -17.31 -17.80 7.40
CA ILE A 92 -18.63 -17.34 6.96
C ILE A 92 -18.45 -16.57 5.65
N PHE A 93 -19.30 -16.85 4.67
CA PHE A 93 -19.33 -16.10 3.42
C PHE A 93 -20.77 -15.79 3.01
N ILE A 94 -20.99 -14.63 2.39
CA ILE A 94 -22.30 -14.23 1.87
C ILE A 94 -22.13 -13.83 0.41
N ASP A 95 -22.90 -14.45 -0.48
CA ASP A 95 -22.88 -14.14 -1.91
C ASP A 95 -23.75 -12.92 -2.28
N MET A 96 -23.73 -12.54 -3.56
CA MET A 96 -24.52 -11.41 -4.08
C MET A 96 -26.03 -11.65 -4.06
N ASN A 97 -26.48 -12.89 -3.89
CA ASN A 97 -27.89 -13.29 -3.83
C ASN A 97 -28.38 -13.46 -2.39
N ASN A 98 -27.65 -12.94 -1.38
CA ASN A 98 -27.94 -13.11 0.05
C ASN A 98 -28.02 -14.57 0.52
N ASN A 99 -27.25 -15.46 -0.09
CA ASN A 99 -27.05 -16.80 0.43
C ASN A 99 -25.89 -16.83 1.42
N HIS A 100 -26.14 -17.42 2.59
CA HIS A 100 -25.18 -17.53 3.68
C HIS A 100 -24.53 -18.89 3.66
N TYR A 101 -23.21 -18.90 3.49
CA TYR A 101 -22.38 -20.08 3.52
C TYR A 101 -21.71 -20.19 4.87
N CYS A 102 -21.68 -21.40 5.41
CA CYS A 102 -20.99 -21.71 6.64
C CYS A 102 -20.07 -22.92 6.47
N SER A 103 -18.78 -22.74 6.75
CA SER A 103 -17.78 -23.82 6.75
C SER A 103 -17.76 -24.53 8.10
N MET A 104 -18.28 -25.76 8.14
CA MET A 104 -18.36 -26.58 9.34
C MET A 104 -17.20 -27.58 9.37
N LYS A 105 -16.06 -27.17 9.94
CA LYS A 105 -14.85 -28.02 10.00
C LYS A 105 -15.09 -29.36 10.71
N ILE A 106 -15.84 -29.36 11.83
CA ILE A 106 -16.09 -30.57 12.63
C ILE A 106 -17.04 -31.53 11.89
N SER A 107 -18.03 -31.00 11.18
CA SER A 107 -18.95 -31.80 10.36
C SER A 107 -18.46 -32.02 8.93
N HIS A 108 -17.23 -31.59 8.58
CA HIS A 108 -16.64 -31.83 7.27
C HIS A 108 -17.54 -31.43 6.08
N GLN A 109 -18.26 -30.30 6.21
CA GLN A 109 -19.22 -29.84 5.22
C GLN A 109 -19.33 -28.32 5.16
N ILE A 110 -19.78 -27.80 4.02
CA ILE A 110 -20.18 -26.41 3.81
C ILE A 110 -21.68 -26.42 3.56
N VAL A 111 -22.40 -25.66 4.37
CA VAL A 111 -23.86 -25.52 4.29
C VAL A 111 -24.24 -24.13 3.84
N ILE A 112 -25.33 -24.03 3.09
CA ILE A 112 -25.90 -22.77 2.59
C ILE A 112 -27.32 -22.58 3.13
N LYS A 113 -27.69 -21.32 3.41
CA LYS A 113 -29.07 -20.88 3.69
C LYS A 113 -29.36 -19.57 2.96
N SER A 114 -30.45 -19.52 2.20
CA SER A 114 -30.97 -18.26 1.64
C SER A 114 -31.83 -17.53 2.68
N LEU A 115 -31.66 -16.22 2.82
CA LEU A 115 -32.50 -15.40 3.71
C LEU A 115 -33.91 -15.16 3.17
N ASP A 116 -34.13 -15.36 1.88
CA ASP A 116 -35.44 -15.15 1.25
C ASP A 116 -36.42 -16.28 1.57
N VAL A 117 -35.91 -17.39 2.11
CA VAL A 117 -36.69 -18.56 2.47
C VAL A 117 -36.87 -18.59 4.00
N ILE A 118 -38.12 -18.56 4.46
CA ILE A 118 -38.48 -18.58 5.90
C ILE A 118 -38.06 -19.91 6.58
N SER A 119 -37.79 -20.95 5.81
CA SER A 119 -37.35 -22.25 6.30
C SER A 119 -35.98 -22.20 6.97
N ASN A 120 -35.82 -22.94 8.07
CA ASN A 120 -34.52 -23.20 8.70
C ASN A 120 -33.78 -24.39 8.07
N ALA A 121 -34.27 -24.96 6.98
CA ALA A 121 -33.59 -26.03 6.27
C ALA A 121 -32.26 -25.53 5.68
N LEU A 122 -31.17 -26.23 6.00
CA LEU A 122 -29.85 -26.01 5.45
C LEU A 122 -29.64 -26.93 4.24
N THR A 123 -29.04 -26.40 3.18
CA THR A 123 -28.62 -27.21 2.03
C THR A 123 -27.11 -27.46 2.13
N ILE A 124 -26.67 -28.70 2.01
CA ILE A 124 -25.23 -29.01 1.94
C ILE A 124 -24.76 -28.75 0.52
N VAL A 125 -23.75 -27.91 0.35
CA VAL A 125 -23.17 -27.56 -0.97
C VAL A 125 -21.81 -28.19 -1.20
N ALA A 126 -21.11 -28.61 -0.15
CA ALA A 126 -19.88 -29.38 -0.23
C ALA A 126 -19.68 -30.20 1.06
N GLY A 127 -18.99 -31.33 1.00
CA GLY A 127 -18.85 -32.24 2.14
C GLY A 127 -20.02 -33.21 2.29
N THR A 128 -19.83 -34.30 3.03
CA THR A 128 -20.86 -35.34 3.26
C THR A 128 -21.24 -35.51 4.73
N GLY A 129 -20.83 -34.57 5.60
CA GLY A 129 -21.04 -34.69 7.04
C GLY A 129 -19.97 -35.52 7.76
N ASN A 130 -19.12 -36.24 7.00
CA ASN A 130 -18.09 -37.12 7.54
C ASN A 130 -16.69 -36.72 7.07
N ALA A 131 -15.72 -36.86 7.97
CA ALA A 131 -14.30 -36.74 7.64
C ALA A 131 -13.91 -37.79 6.60
N GLY A 132 -13.33 -37.37 5.50
CA GLY A 132 -12.84 -38.31 4.51
C GLY A 132 -12.13 -37.61 3.36
N SER A 133 -11.61 -38.43 2.45
CA SER A 133 -10.77 -37.99 1.34
C SER A 133 -11.42 -38.20 -0.03
N THR A 134 -12.71 -38.56 -0.08
CA THR A 134 -13.46 -38.63 -1.35
C THR A 134 -13.75 -37.22 -1.88
N SER A 135 -14.03 -37.07 -3.17
CA SER A 135 -14.29 -35.77 -3.81
C SER A 135 -15.47 -34.98 -3.23
N SER A 136 -16.35 -35.67 -2.50
CA SER A 136 -17.49 -35.06 -1.81
C SER A 136 -17.25 -34.85 -0.31
N MET A 137 -16.08 -35.20 0.24
CA MET A 137 -15.71 -35.08 1.66
C MET A 137 -14.63 -33.99 1.85
N LEU A 138 -14.67 -33.26 2.98
CA LEU A 138 -13.73 -32.16 3.25
C LEU A 138 -12.79 -32.48 4.42
N ASN A 139 -11.47 -32.29 4.25
CA ASN A 139 -10.49 -32.47 5.34
C ASN A 139 -9.22 -31.59 5.21
N GLY A 140 -9.36 -30.25 5.27
CA GLY A 140 -8.28 -29.27 5.47
C GLY A 140 -7.27 -29.00 4.32
N PHE A 141 -6.67 -27.81 4.30
CA PHE A 141 -5.48 -27.44 3.49
C PHE A 141 -4.33 -27.02 4.44
N TYR A 142 -3.08 -27.37 4.11
CA TYR A 142 -1.91 -27.12 4.96
C TYR A 142 -0.82 -26.35 4.20
N ILE A 143 -0.31 -25.25 4.77
CA ILE A 143 0.78 -24.42 4.21
C ILE A 143 1.98 -24.49 5.14
N PHE A 144 3.18 -24.78 4.60
CA PHE A 144 4.43 -24.91 5.36
C PHE A 144 5.42 -23.79 5.03
N VAL A 145 5.47 -22.75 5.86
CA VAL A 145 6.39 -21.59 5.65
C VAL A 145 7.82 -21.81 6.14
N GLY A 146 8.09 -22.95 6.80
CA GLY A 146 9.36 -23.16 7.50
C GLY A 146 10.59 -23.34 6.59
N VAL A 147 10.39 -23.75 5.33
CA VAL A 147 11.46 -23.88 4.33
C VAL A 147 11.90 -22.51 3.84
N ASP A 148 10.94 -21.64 3.52
CA ASP A 148 11.18 -20.28 3.06
C ASP A 148 11.98 -19.44 4.08
N HIS A 149 11.52 -19.39 5.33
CA HIS A 149 12.25 -18.70 6.41
C HIS A 149 13.69 -19.23 6.60
N CYS A 150 13.90 -20.53 6.44
CA CYS A 150 15.23 -21.12 6.52
C CYS A 150 16.11 -20.68 5.33
N GLY A 151 15.51 -20.59 4.14
CA GLY A 151 16.14 -20.11 2.92
C GLY A 151 16.63 -18.68 3.09
N HIS A 152 15.74 -17.75 3.43
CA HIS A 152 16.09 -16.36 3.69
C HIS A 152 17.18 -16.17 4.75
N ARG A 153 17.15 -16.97 5.82
CA ARG A 153 18.07 -16.79 6.94
C ARG A 153 19.47 -17.35 6.66
N TYR A 154 19.55 -18.51 6.01
CA TYR A 154 20.78 -19.30 5.94
C TYR A 154 21.24 -19.62 4.51
N GLY A 155 20.35 -19.51 3.53
CA GLY A 155 20.56 -19.95 2.15
C GLY A 155 20.25 -21.44 1.94
N PRO A 156 19.99 -21.85 0.67
CA PRO A 156 19.55 -23.21 0.33
C PRO A 156 20.59 -24.30 0.60
N LEU A 157 21.89 -23.99 0.57
CA LEU A 157 22.96 -24.97 0.75
C LEU A 157 23.38 -25.17 2.22
N HIS A 158 22.77 -24.43 3.16
CA HIS A 158 23.15 -24.49 4.57
C HIS A 158 22.63 -25.76 5.26
N ILE A 159 23.34 -26.22 6.30
CA ILE A 159 22.97 -27.43 7.05
C ILE A 159 21.58 -27.35 7.69
N GLU A 160 21.15 -26.15 8.11
CA GLU A 160 19.79 -25.91 8.61
C GLU A 160 18.72 -26.11 7.54
N MET A 161 19.00 -25.76 6.28
CA MET A 161 18.08 -26.05 5.17
C MET A 161 17.94 -27.56 5.00
N LYS A 162 19.07 -28.30 5.00
CA LYS A 162 19.04 -29.77 4.96
C LYS A 162 18.23 -30.37 6.11
N ARG A 163 18.41 -29.88 7.35
CA ARG A 163 17.64 -30.33 8.51
C ARG A 163 16.14 -30.05 8.33
N LYS A 164 15.78 -28.86 7.81
CA LYS A 164 14.39 -28.47 7.56
C LYS A 164 13.75 -29.28 6.43
N LEU A 165 14.47 -29.55 5.35
CA LEU A 165 14.01 -30.41 4.26
C LEU A 165 13.81 -31.86 4.73
N ASN A 166 14.72 -32.40 5.55
CA ASN A 166 14.52 -33.73 6.16
C ASN A 166 13.25 -33.80 7.02
N GLN A 167 12.89 -32.71 7.71
CA GLN A 167 11.63 -32.62 8.44
C GLN A 167 10.43 -32.67 7.49
N MET A 168 10.50 -32.00 6.33
CA MET A 168 9.43 -32.08 5.32
C MET A 168 9.34 -33.47 4.71
N ASP A 169 10.47 -34.13 4.42
CA ASP A 169 10.49 -35.52 3.93
C ASP A 169 9.80 -36.48 4.91
N GLU A 170 10.01 -36.30 6.23
CA GLU A 170 9.33 -37.10 7.25
C GLU A 170 7.82 -36.85 7.26
N VAL A 171 7.39 -35.59 7.16
CA VAL A 171 5.96 -35.23 7.04
C VAL A 171 5.35 -35.89 5.81
N ILE A 172 6.00 -35.76 4.64
CA ILE A 172 5.52 -36.34 3.38
C ILE A 172 5.42 -37.85 3.51
N ARG A 173 6.46 -38.51 4.04
CA ARG A 173 6.46 -39.97 4.26
C ARG A 173 5.33 -40.42 5.19
N ASN A 174 5.06 -39.68 6.26
CA ASN A 174 3.97 -40.02 7.18
C ASN A 174 2.60 -39.87 6.51
N ILE A 175 2.41 -38.84 5.67
CA ILE A 175 1.19 -38.64 4.91
C ILE A 175 1.01 -39.75 3.87
N THR A 176 2.04 -40.07 3.07
CA THR A 176 1.95 -41.13 2.05
C THR A 176 1.68 -42.49 2.69
N LEU A 177 2.35 -42.85 3.79
CA LEU A 177 2.06 -44.07 4.55
C LEU A 177 0.63 -44.12 5.08
N SER A 178 0.07 -42.98 5.48
CA SER A 178 -1.32 -42.90 5.93
C SER A 178 -2.31 -43.06 4.77
N ILE A 179 -1.98 -42.53 3.59
CA ILE A 179 -2.74 -42.71 2.36
C ILE A 179 -2.71 -44.18 1.91
N ASP A 180 -1.55 -44.85 1.95
CA ASP A 180 -1.41 -46.27 1.62
C ASP A 180 -2.23 -47.18 2.55
N LYS A 181 -2.30 -46.84 3.84
CA LYS A 181 -3.11 -47.57 4.82
C LYS A 181 -4.61 -47.33 4.67
N SER A 182 -5.01 -46.27 3.95
CA SER A 182 -6.40 -45.93 3.72
C SER A 182 -6.97 -46.74 2.56
N ASN A 183 -8.20 -47.24 2.71
CA ASN A 183 -8.94 -47.90 1.63
C ASN A 183 -9.55 -46.90 0.63
N ILE A 184 -9.35 -45.59 0.82
CA ILE A 184 -9.91 -44.54 -0.03
C ILE A 184 -8.84 -44.08 -1.03
N SER A 185 -9.18 -44.11 -2.33
CA SER A 185 -8.34 -43.53 -3.38
C SER A 185 -8.13 -42.04 -3.11
N SER A 186 -6.87 -41.66 -2.83
CA SER A 186 -6.51 -40.30 -2.45
C SER A 186 -5.38 -39.79 -3.34
N LEU A 187 -5.37 -38.48 -3.62
CA LEU A 187 -4.31 -37.79 -4.35
C LEU A 187 -3.62 -36.80 -3.42
N LEU A 188 -2.31 -36.92 -3.29
CA LEU A 188 -1.45 -35.94 -2.65
C LEU A 188 -0.71 -35.15 -3.72
N MET A 189 -0.86 -33.83 -3.69
CA MET A 189 -0.13 -32.89 -4.54
C MET A 189 0.62 -31.91 -3.63
N ILE A 190 1.92 -31.78 -3.86
CA ILE A 190 2.80 -30.85 -3.14
C ILE A 190 3.47 -29.96 -4.19
N ILE A 191 3.43 -28.66 -3.97
CA ILE A 191 3.96 -27.64 -4.88
C ILE A 191 4.74 -26.61 -4.06
N GLY A 192 5.79 -26.04 -4.66
CA GLY A 192 6.36 -24.77 -4.21
C GLY A 192 5.60 -23.60 -4.84
N ASP A 193 5.45 -22.52 -4.09
CA ASP A 193 4.96 -21.24 -4.58
C ASP A 193 6.05 -20.47 -5.35
N HIS A 194 7.30 -20.51 -4.88
CA HIS A 194 8.47 -20.00 -5.59
C HIS A 194 9.74 -20.79 -5.23
N GLY A 195 10.78 -20.59 -6.04
CA GLY A 195 12.14 -21.06 -5.75
C GLY A 195 12.93 -20.00 -4.96
N MET A 196 14.26 -20.10 -4.94
CA MET A 196 15.13 -19.10 -4.30
C MET A 196 16.52 -19.04 -4.94
N THR A 197 17.19 -17.90 -4.83
CA THR A 197 18.59 -17.72 -5.22
C THR A 197 19.52 -18.49 -4.28
N GLN A 198 20.81 -18.56 -4.64
CA GLN A 198 21.83 -19.16 -3.77
C GLN A 198 22.00 -18.42 -2.43
N GLN A 199 21.57 -17.17 -2.36
CA GLN A 199 21.58 -16.35 -1.16
C GLN A 199 20.28 -16.49 -0.34
N GLY A 200 19.28 -17.20 -0.87
CA GLY A 200 17.99 -17.38 -0.23
C GLY A 200 17.00 -16.25 -0.48
N ASP A 201 17.22 -15.41 -1.50
CA ASP A 201 16.26 -14.39 -1.94
C ASP A 201 15.30 -14.97 -3.00
N HIS A 202 14.19 -14.30 -3.24
CA HIS A 202 13.28 -14.63 -4.34
C HIS A 202 12.53 -13.38 -4.82
N GLY A 203 12.63 -13.08 -6.11
CA GLY A 203 11.95 -11.97 -6.78
C GLY A 203 11.51 -12.28 -8.21
N GLY A 204 11.84 -13.48 -8.71
CA GLY A 204 11.40 -13.98 -10.01
C GLY A 204 12.25 -13.52 -11.20
N ASP A 205 13.49 -13.09 -10.94
CA ASP A 205 14.43 -12.61 -11.97
C ASP A 205 15.31 -13.76 -12.51
N GLU A 206 15.65 -14.74 -11.66
CA GLU A 206 16.45 -15.92 -11.98
C GLU A 206 15.61 -17.19 -12.14
N LEU A 207 16.13 -18.15 -12.94
CA LEU A 207 15.49 -19.46 -13.12
C LEU A 207 15.27 -20.17 -11.78
N ASN A 208 16.24 -20.12 -10.86
CA ASN A 208 16.14 -20.74 -9.55
C ASN A 208 15.02 -20.14 -8.68
N GLU A 209 14.54 -18.93 -8.97
CA GLU A 209 13.46 -18.27 -8.23
C GLU A 209 12.07 -18.61 -8.79
N ILE A 210 11.98 -18.92 -10.08
CA ILE A 210 10.72 -19.23 -10.77
C ILE A 210 10.47 -20.73 -10.95
N GLU A 211 11.49 -21.56 -10.78
CA GLU A 211 11.37 -23.02 -10.84
C GLU A 211 11.14 -23.62 -9.45
N THR A 212 10.09 -24.44 -9.35
CA THR A 212 9.70 -25.12 -8.11
C THR A 212 9.41 -26.59 -8.39
N ALA A 213 9.63 -27.44 -7.38
CA ALA A 213 9.24 -28.84 -7.47
C ALA A 213 7.71 -28.99 -7.38
N MET A 214 7.19 -29.96 -8.15
CA MET A 214 5.85 -30.50 -8.00
C MET A 214 5.97 -31.99 -7.72
N PHE A 215 5.38 -32.45 -6.63
CA PHE A 215 5.32 -33.86 -6.24
C PHE A 215 3.88 -34.34 -6.24
N LEU A 216 3.65 -35.50 -6.84
CA LEU A 216 2.35 -36.14 -6.96
C LEU A 216 2.42 -37.57 -6.49
N TYR A 217 1.41 -37.97 -5.72
CA TYR A 217 1.33 -39.32 -5.19
C TYR A 217 -0.12 -39.76 -5.02
N THR A 218 -0.41 -41.03 -5.29
CA THR A 218 -1.72 -41.64 -5.06
C THR A 218 -1.56 -43.12 -4.73
N ASN A 219 -2.43 -43.64 -3.86
CA ASN A 219 -2.54 -45.08 -3.59
C ASN A 219 -3.30 -45.84 -4.69
N LYS A 220 -3.77 -45.16 -5.75
CA LYS A 220 -4.40 -45.80 -6.90
C LYS A 220 -3.33 -46.32 -7.87
N PRO A 221 -3.20 -47.65 -8.05
CA PRO A 221 -2.14 -48.20 -8.89
C PRO A 221 -2.33 -47.79 -10.35
N ASN A 222 -1.24 -47.48 -11.04
CA ASN A 222 -1.20 -47.11 -12.47
C ASN A 222 -2.13 -45.94 -12.86
N TYR A 223 -2.45 -45.05 -11.91
CA TYR A 223 -3.35 -43.92 -12.19
C TYR A 223 -2.73 -42.90 -13.15
N PHE A 224 -1.46 -42.56 -12.92
CA PHE A 224 -0.74 -41.64 -13.78
C PHE A 224 -0.19 -42.36 -15.01
N SER A 225 -0.45 -41.83 -16.20
CA SER A 225 0.10 -42.32 -17.47
C SER A 225 1.39 -41.57 -17.84
N LEU A 226 2.34 -41.50 -16.91
CA LEU A 226 3.62 -40.80 -17.08
C LEU A 226 4.69 -41.73 -17.64
N SER A 227 5.52 -41.23 -18.54
CA SER A 227 6.69 -41.93 -19.08
C SER A 227 7.93 -41.59 -18.26
N ASN A 228 8.65 -42.60 -17.78
CA ASN A 228 9.88 -42.42 -16.98
C ASN A 228 11.02 -41.69 -17.72
N ASN A 229 10.96 -41.59 -19.05
CA ASN A 229 12.02 -41.00 -19.87
C ASN A 229 11.80 -39.51 -20.23
N LYS A 230 10.72 -38.89 -19.73
CA LYS A 230 10.38 -37.50 -20.07
C LYS A 230 10.52 -36.61 -18.84
N GLN A 231 11.24 -35.49 -18.99
CA GLN A 231 11.23 -34.43 -18.00
C GLN A 231 9.97 -33.59 -18.19
N TYR A 232 9.19 -33.42 -17.12
CA TYR A 232 7.92 -32.70 -17.14
C TYR A 232 8.11 -31.31 -16.55
N THR A 233 7.79 -30.28 -17.32
CA THR A 233 7.70 -28.90 -16.86
C THR A 233 6.27 -28.41 -17.06
N VAL A 234 5.71 -27.81 -16.03
CA VAL A 234 4.33 -27.30 -16.02
C VAL A 234 4.32 -25.87 -15.51
N SER A 235 3.39 -25.06 -16.00
CA SER A 235 3.22 -23.70 -15.46
C SER A 235 2.32 -23.75 -14.24
N GLN A 236 2.59 -22.97 -13.19
CA GLN A 236 1.73 -22.95 -12.00
C GLN A 236 0.27 -22.57 -12.30
N ILE A 237 0.04 -21.74 -13.32
CA ILE A 237 -1.32 -21.37 -13.75
C ILE A 237 -2.13 -22.58 -14.24
N ASP A 238 -1.47 -23.65 -14.69
CA ASP A 238 -2.10 -24.90 -15.14
C ASP A 238 -2.62 -25.74 -13.95
N LEU A 239 -2.23 -25.42 -12.70
CA LEU A 239 -2.67 -26.14 -11.51
C LEU A 239 -4.16 -25.96 -11.24
N VAL A 240 -4.68 -24.74 -11.38
CA VAL A 240 -6.08 -24.40 -11.09
C VAL A 240 -7.08 -25.25 -11.90
N PRO A 241 -6.99 -25.34 -13.24
CA PRO A 241 -7.93 -26.18 -14.00
C PRO A 241 -7.70 -27.67 -13.74
N THR A 242 -6.47 -28.08 -13.43
CA THR A 242 -6.12 -29.46 -13.10
C THR A 242 -6.70 -29.89 -11.74
N LEU A 243 -6.64 -29.02 -10.73
CA LEU A 243 -7.26 -29.26 -9.43
C LEU A 243 -8.78 -29.27 -9.54
N SER A 244 -9.35 -28.39 -10.37
CA SER A 244 -10.80 -28.38 -10.63
C SER A 244 -11.29 -29.73 -11.17
N TRP A 245 -10.49 -30.36 -12.04
CA TRP A 245 -10.76 -31.72 -12.53
C TRP A 245 -10.79 -32.76 -11.40
N PHE A 246 -9.76 -32.80 -10.54
CA PHE A 246 -9.71 -33.79 -9.45
C PHE A 246 -10.73 -33.54 -8.33
N LEU A 247 -11.09 -32.27 -8.10
CA LEU A 247 -12.10 -31.88 -7.11
C LEU A 247 -13.52 -31.99 -7.66
N HIS A 248 -13.70 -32.31 -8.95
CA HIS A 248 -14.99 -32.31 -9.63
C HIS A 248 -15.73 -30.96 -9.51
N THR A 249 -14.98 -29.86 -9.58
CA THR A 249 -15.52 -28.50 -9.57
C THR A 249 -15.38 -27.86 -10.94
N LEU A 250 -16.17 -26.81 -11.19
CA LEU A 250 -16.00 -25.99 -12.39
C LEU A 250 -14.65 -25.27 -12.36
N ILE A 251 -14.04 -25.12 -13.53
CA ILE A 251 -12.84 -24.30 -13.69
C ILE A 251 -13.23 -22.83 -13.44
N PRO A 252 -12.52 -22.08 -12.57
CA PRO A 252 -12.81 -20.68 -12.33
C PRO A 252 -12.88 -19.87 -13.63
N PHE A 253 -13.92 -19.04 -13.77
CA PHE A 253 -14.23 -18.34 -15.02
C PHE A 253 -13.06 -17.56 -15.62
N SER A 254 -12.25 -16.89 -14.80
CA SER A 254 -11.12 -16.07 -15.24
C SER A 254 -9.79 -16.82 -15.36
N ASN A 255 -9.79 -18.13 -15.14
CA ASN A 255 -8.58 -18.92 -15.24
C ASN A 255 -8.15 -19.05 -16.70
N ILE A 256 -6.87 -18.80 -16.97
CA ILE A 256 -6.25 -18.96 -18.30
C ILE A 256 -5.24 -20.11 -18.35
N GLY A 257 -5.20 -20.96 -17.32
CA GLY A 257 -4.38 -22.16 -17.33
C GLY A 257 -4.96 -23.25 -18.22
N MET A 258 -4.10 -24.18 -18.64
CA MET A 258 -4.51 -25.37 -19.38
C MET A 258 -4.21 -26.63 -18.55
N MET A 259 -5.15 -27.57 -18.43
CA MET A 259 -5.01 -28.77 -17.60
C MET A 259 -3.72 -29.55 -17.91
N ILE A 260 -3.11 -30.10 -16.87
CA ILE A 260 -1.94 -30.98 -16.97
C ILE A 260 -2.44 -32.37 -17.39
N ILE A 261 -2.65 -32.58 -18.68
CA ILE A 261 -3.22 -33.82 -19.23
C ILE A 261 -2.37 -35.07 -18.96
N ASP A 262 -1.06 -34.90 -18.78
CA ASP A 262 -0.12 -36.00 -18.53
C ASP A 262 -0.46 -36.78 -17.25
N ILE A 263 -1.07 -36.12 -16.25
CA ILE A 263 -1.45 -36.73 -14.96
C ILE A 263 -2.92 -37.19 -14.93
N ILE A 264 -3.64 -37.02 -16.04
CA ILE A 264 -5.02 -37.50 -16.21
C ILE A 264 -4.98 -38.84 -16.96
N PRO A 265 -5.75 -39.86 -16.54
CA PRO A 265 -5.84 -41.15 -17.24
C PRO A 265 -6.22 -40.96 -18.71
N LYS A 266 -5.57 -41.69 -19.63
CA LYS A 266 -5.75 -41.53 -21.08
C LYS A 266 -7.22 -41.54 -21.53
N GLU A 267 -8.04 -42.41 -20.95
CA GLU A 267 -9.47 -42.54 -21.25
C GLU A 267 -10.27 -41.27 -20.92
N GLN A 268 -9.80 -40.46 -19.97
CA GLN A 268 -10.48 -39.27 -19.48
C GLN A 268 -9.92 -37.97 -20.08
N ARG A 269 -8.76 -38.02 -20.74
CA ARG A 269 -8.09 -36.83 -21.28
C ARG A 269 -8.96 -36.06 -22.25
N TYR A 270 -9.72 -36.75 -23.10
CA TYR A 270 -10.64 -36.08 -24.04
C TYR A 270 -11.65 -35.19 -23.31
N LEU A 271 -12.34 -35.72 -22.29
CA LEU A 271 -13.33 -34.95 -21.53
C LEU A 271 -12.67 -33.79 -20.76
N ALA A 272 -11.52 -34.04 -20.14
CA ALA A 272 -10.76 -33.01 -19.43
C ALA A 272 -10.38 -31.83 -20.34
N MET A 273 -9.83 -32.13 -21.52
CA MET A 273 -9.48 -31.11 -22.51
C MET A 273 -10.71 -30.36 -23.01
N LYS A 274 -11.82 -31.05 -23.27
CA LYS A 274 -13.09 -30.45 -23.72
C LYS A 274 -13.60 -29.40 -22.73
N LEU A 275 -13.70 -29.75 -21.44
CA LEU A 275 -14.16 -28.83 -20.40
C LEU A 275 -13.26 -27.60 -20.26
N ASN A 276 -11.95 -27.78 -20.41
CA ASN A 276 -11.01 -26.67 -20.36
C ASN A 276 -11.18 -25.71 -21.55
N PHE A 277 -11.38 -26.26 -22.76
CA PHE A 277 -11.63 -25.47 -23.95
C PHE A 277 -12.96 -24.71 -23.87
N GLU A 278 -14.03 -25.35 -23.41
CA GLU A 278 -15.34 -24.71 -23.26
C GLU A 278 -15.27 -23.53 -22.28
N GLN A 279 -14.59 -23.69 -21.13
CA GLN A 279 -14.39 -22.57 -20.21
C GLN A 279 -13.59 -21.43 -20.85
N MET A 280 -12.53 -21.76 -21.61
CA MET A 280 -11.71 -20.74 -22.27
C MET A 280 -12.48 -20.00 -23.37
N GLU A 281 -13.31 -20.69 -24.14
CA GLU A 281 -14.13 -20.08 -25.19
C GLU A 281 -15.10 -19.05 -24.59
N ILE A 282 -15.76 -19.42 -23.50
CA ILE A 282 -16.68 -18.54 -22.76
C ILE A 282 -15.93 -17.31 -22.24
N TYR A 283 -14.75 -17.51 -21.64
CA TYR A 283 -13.94 -16.42 -21.10
C TYR A 283 -13.44 -15.45 -22.18
N LEU A 284 -12.85 -15.96 -23.27
CA LEU A 284 -12.37 -15.13 -24.38
C LEU A 284 -13.51 -14.39 -25.09
N LYS A 285 -14.68 -15.03 -25.24
CA LYS A 285 -15.88 -14.37 -25.76
C LYS A 285 -16.24 -13.16 -24.89
N HIS A 286 -16.31 -13.32 -23.58
CA HIS A 286 -16.64 -12.23 -22.65
C HIS A 286 -15.61 -11.10 -22.68
N ILE A 287 -14.32 -11.43 -22.65
CA ILE A 287 -13.23 -10.44 -22.72
C ILE A 287 -13.28 -9.65 -24.02
N SER A 288 -13.44 -10.32 -25.16
CA SER A 288 -13.45 -9.67 -26.47
C SER A 288 -14.61 -8.68 -26.64
N LEU A 289 -15.70 -8.83 -25.87
CA LEU A 289 -16.84 -7.92 -25.89
C LEU A 289 -16.69 -6.75 -24.90
N THR A 290 -16.01 -6.97 -23.78
CA THR A 290 -15.98 -6.03 -22.65
C THR A 290 -14.82 -5.04 -22.72
N LEU A 291 -13.69 -5.49 -23.26
CA LEU A 291 -12.46 -4.71 -23.28
C LEU A 291 -12.16 -4.31 -24.73
N GLN A 292 -11.85 -3.02 -24.97
CA GLN A 292 -11.25 -2.54 -26.22
C GLN A 292 -9.83 -3.10 -26.36
N LEU A 293 -9.72 -4.41 -26.55
CA LEU A 293 -8.45 -5.11 -26.64
C LEU A 293 -8.01 -5.26 -28.10
N SER A 294 -6.69 -5.35 -28.28
CA SER A 294 -5.98 -5.44 -29.56
C SER A 294 -6.51 -6.53 -30.49
N ASP A 295 -6.37 -6.33 -31.81
CA ASP A 295 -6.65 -7.29 -32.89
C ASP A 295 -6.20 -8.74 -32.60
N LYS A 296 -5.12 -8.91 -31.81
CA LYS A 296 -4.57 -10.22 -31.41
C LYS A 296 -5.45 -11.09 -30.50
N ILE A 297 -6.36 -10.51 -29.71
CA ILE A 297 -7.31 -11.34 -28.93
C ILE A 297 -8.40 -11.88 -29.84
N HIS A 298 -8.76 -11.14 -30.89
CA HIS A 298 -9.65 -11.65 -31.92
C HIS A 298 -9.01 -12.78 -32.72
N GLU A 299 -7.71 -12.67 -33.05
CA GLU A 299 -6.93 -13.77 -33.65
C GLU A 299 -6.90 -15.00 -32.73
N LEU A 300 -6.56 -14.84 -31.45
CA LEU A 300 -6.50 -15.96 -30.49
C LEU A 300 -7.87 -16.63 -30.30
N ARG A 301 -8.96 -15.84 -30.31
CA ARG A 301 -10.33 -16.36 -30.26
C ARG A 301 -10.68 -17.12 -31.53
N ALA A 302 -10.27 -16.64 -32.71
CA ALA A 302 -10.49 -17.33 -33.98
C ALA A 302 -9.70 -18.65 -34.06
N SER A 303 -8.45 -18.65 -33.58
CA SER A 303 -7.63 -19.85 -33.41
C SER A 303 -8.32 -20.86 -32.49
N LEU A 304 -8.73 -20.42 -31.29
CA LEU A 304 -9.45 -21.27 -30.34
C LEU A 304 -10.73 -21.87 -30.94
N HIS A 305 -11.53 -21.06 -31.63
CA HIS A 305 -12.78 -21.53 -32.21
C HIS A 305 -12.54 -22.57 -33.32
N THR A 306 -11.49 -22.39 -34.13
CA THR A 306 -11.08 -23.37 -35.15
C THR A 306 -10.61 -24.68 -34.52
N ILE A 307 -9.82 -24.59 -33.45
CA ILE A 307 -9.34 -25.74 -32.67
C ILE A 307 -10.51 -26.46 -32.02
N PHE A 308 -11.48 -25.75 -31.44
CA PHE A 308 -12.67 -26.33 -30.83
C PHE A 308 -13.53 -27.10 -31.84
N ILE A 309 -13.77 -26.54 -33.04
CA ILE A 309 -14.48 -27.24 -34.12
C ILE A 309 -13.73 -28.51 -34.56
N THR A 310 -12.41 -28.43 -34.65
CA THR A 310 -11.56 -29.57 -35.03
C THR A 310 -11.58 -30.64 -33.94
N PHE A 311 -11.53 -30.23 -32.67
CA PHE A 311 -11.60 -31.08 -31.49
C PHE A 311 -12.91 -31.90 -31.44
N ASP A 312 -14.04 -31.31 -31.84
CA ASP A 312 -15.34 -31.98 -31.83
C ASP A 312 -15.51 -32.98 -33.00
N ARG A 313 -14.70 -32.84 -34.07
CA ARG A 313 -14.71 -33.72 -35.25
C ARG A 313 -13.66 -34.83 -35.20
N GLU A 314 -12.51 -34.54 -34.59
CA GLU A 314 -11.37 -35.46 -34.56
C GLU A 314 -11.60 -36.60 -33.57
N ARG A 315 -11.21 -37.83 -33.93
CA ARG A 315 -11.34 -39.01 -33.05
C ARG A 315 -9.99 -39.51 -32.54
N ASN A 316 -8.89 -39.01 -33.11
CA ASN A 316 -7.55 -39.42 -32.72
C ASN A 316 -7.05 -38.61 -31.50
N LEU A 317 -6.95 -39.26 -30.34
CA LEU A 317 -6.49 -38.64 -29.09
C LEU A 317 -5.12 -37.96 -29.23
N THR A 318 -4.18 -38.55 -29.97
CA THR A 318 -2.82 -37.99 -30.12
C THR A 318 -2.83 -36.66 -30.86
N GLN A 319 -3.66 -36.53 -31.90
CA GLN A 319 -3.80 -35.27 -32.64
C GLN A 319 -4.48 -34.21 -31.78
N ILE A 320 -5.47 -34.61 -30.99
CA ILE A 320 -6.16 -33.73 -30.05
C ILE A 320 -5.19 -33.20 -28.98
N GLU A 321 -4.36 -34.07 -28.38
CA GLU A 321 -3.34 -33.68 -27.42
C GLU A 321 -2.33 -32.69 -28.03
N ASN A 322 -1.95 -32.87 -29.30
CA ASN A 322 -1.08 -31.94 -30.01
C ASN A 322 -1.74 -30.56 -30.19
N LEU A 323 -2.99 -30.51 -30.63
CA LEU A 323 -3.75 -29.26 -30.77
C LEU A 323 -3.93 -28.54 -29.41
N PHE A 324 -4.19 -29.30 -28.35
CA PHE A 324 -4.30 -28.76 -26.99
C PHE A 324 -2.99 -28.12 -26.53
N ASN A 325 -1.85 -28.77 -26.79
CA ASN A 325 -0.53 -28.25 -26.46
C ASN A 325 -0.13 -27.03 -27.31
N GLU A 326 -0.50 -27.03 -28.60
CA GLU A 326 -0.28 -25.88 -29.49
C GLU A 326 -1.08 -24.66 -29.01
N PHE A 327 -2.36 -24.84 -28.72
CA PHE A 327 -3.19 -23.76 -28.19
C PHE A 327 -2.69 -23.27 -26.83
N LYS A 328 -2.29 -24.18 -25.93
CA LYS A 328 -1.68 -23.83 -24.64
C LYS A 328 -0.47 -22.91 -24.84
N PHE A 329 0.41 -23.24 -25.78
CA PHE A 329 1.58 -22.43 -26.10
C PHE A 329 1.18 -21.04 -26.63
N GLU A 330 0.23 -20.97 -27.56
CA GLU A 330 -0.29 -19.70 -28.09
C GLU A 330 -0.91 -18.84 -26.98
N LEU A 331 -1.83 -19.40 -26.20
CA LEU A 331 -2.49 -18.73 -25.08
C LEU A 331 -1.48 -18.16 -24.08
N GLN A 332 -0.55 -18.98 -23.59
CA GLN A 332 0.42 -18.56 -22.58
C GLN A 332 1.39 -17.51 -23.14
N THR A 333 1.82 -17.61 -24.40
CA THR A 333 2.70 -16.60 -25.00
C THR A 333 2.00 -15.25 -25.22
N HIS A 334 0.72 -15.25 -25.57
CA HIS A 334 -0.06 -14.04 -25.78
C HIS A 334 -0.46 -13.35 -24.46
N PHE A 335 -0.96 -14.10 -23.47
CA PHE A 335 -1.37 -13.52 -22.19
C PHE A 335 -0.19 -13.08 -21.31
N ARG A 336 0.93 -13.83 -21.28
CA ARG A 336 2.16 -13.39 -20.59
C ARG A 336 2.68 -12.07 -21.14
N ARG A 337 2.51 -11.81 -22.45
CA ARG A 337 2.90 -10.54 -23.06
C ARG A 337 1.93 -9.42 -22.65
N GLN A 338 0.62 -9.66 -22.67
CA GLN A 338 -0.38 -8.61 -22.47
C GLN A 338 -0.42 -8.04 -21.03
N TRP A 339 -0.38 -8.88 -19.99
CA TRP A 339 -0.54 -8.41 -18.60
C TRP A 339 0.68 -7.69 -18.01
N SER A 340 1.79 -7.60 -18.75
CA SER A 340 2.94 -6.74 -18.41
C SER A 340 3.44 -5.92 -19.62
N THR A 341 2.53 -5.43 -20.47
CA THR A 341 2.93 -4.57 -21.60
C THR A 341 3.06 -3.11 -21.19
N PHE A 342 4.25 -2.56 -21.45
CA PHE A 342 4.50 -1.12 -21.42
C PHE A 342 4.46 -0.59 -22.85
N ASN A 343 3.74 0.51 -23.11
CA ASN A 343 3.83 1.21 -24.39
C ASN A 343 5.15 1.99 -24.44
N ILE A 344 6.21 1.32 -24.90
CA ILE A 344 7.57 1.85 -24.92
C ILE A 344 7.66 3.15 -25.73
N PHE A 345 6.94 3.25 -26.84
CA PHE A 345 6.92 4.46 -27.65
C PHE A 345 6.41 5.68 -26.86
N ARG A 346 5.28 5.55 -26.17
CA ARG A 346 4.72 6.64 -25.34
C ARG A 346 5.66 7.03 -24.20
N ILE A 347 6.31 6.05 -23.57
CA ILE A 347 7.26 6.32 -22.48
C ILE A 347 8.50 7.05 -23.00
N ILE A 348 9.09 6.58 -24.10
CA ILE A 348 10.26 7.23 -24.73
C ILE A 348 9.90 8.64 -25.19
N LEU A 349 8.75 8.82 -25.83
CA LEU A 349 8.27 10.13 -26.24
C LEU A 349 8.14 11.09 -25.03
N GLY A 350 7.55 10.62 -23.93
CA GLY A 350 7.47 11.38 -22.69
C GLY A 350 8.83 11.75 -22.10
N LEU A 351 9.79 10.80 -22.10
CA LEU A 351 11.16 11.05 -21.64
C LEU A 351 11.88 12.08 -22.51
N ILE A 352 11.71 12.01 -23.85
CA ILE A 352 12.29 13.00 -24.78
C ILE A 352 11.70 14.38 -24.52
N ILE A 353 10.38 14.50 -24.37
CA ILE A 353 9.71 15.79 -24.07
C ILE A 353 10.22 16.36 -22.75
N MET A 354 10.38 15.52 -21.73
CA MET A 354 10.87 15.96 -20.42
C MET A 354 12.35 16.36 -20.46
N LEU A 355 13.20 15.63 -21.19
CA LEU A 355 14.60 15.98 -21.41
C LEU A 355 14.72 17.34 -22.11
N LEU A 356 13.98 17.54 -23.21
CA LEU A 356 13.92 18.81 -23.93
C LEU A 356 13.44 19.94 -23.01
N SER A 357 12.44 19.69 -22.16
CA SER A 357 11.94 20.67 -21.20
C SER A 357 13.00 21.08 -20.18
N CYS A 358 13.76 20.14 -19.59
CA CYS A 358 14.84 20.49 -18.68
C CYS A 358 16.01 21.20 -19.40
N ILE A 359 16.31 20.88 -20.67
CA ILE A 359 17.31 21.62 -21.49
C ILE A 359 16.85 23.07 -21.72
N ILE A 360 15.58 23.29 -22.08
CA ILE A 360 15.03 24.64 -22.26
C ILE A 360 15.09 25.43 -20.95
N LEU A 361 14.73 24.82 -19.81
CA LEU A 361 14.82 25.46 -18.50
C LEU A 361 16.26 25.82 -18.13
N LEU A 362 17.24 24.96 -18.42
CA LEU A 362 18.66 25.28 -18.27
C LEU A 362 19.08 26.46 -19.15
N PHE A 363 18.68 26.45 -20.42
CA PHE A 363 19.02 27.54 -21.34
C PHE A 363 18.46 28.88 -20.85
N ILE A 364 17.19 28.91 -20.45
CA ILE A 364 16.55 30.09 -19.83
C ILE A 364 17.33 30.51 -18.58
N TYR A 365 17.76 29.56 -17.75
CA TYR A 365 18.56 29.87 -16.56
C TYR A 365 19.89 30.56 -16.90
N PHE A 366 20.66 30.02 -17.85
CA PHE A 366 21.94 30.57 -18.26
C PHE A 366 21.80 31.94 -18.93
N GLU A 367 20.83 32.11 -19.84
CA GLU A 367 20.58 33.38 -20.53
C GLU A 367 20.20 34.50 -19.57
N PHE A 368 19.34 34.22 -18.58
CA PHE A 368 18.95 35.23 -17.58
C PHE A 368 20.00 35.43 -16.47
N SER A 369 20.98 34.54 -16.34
CA SER A 369 22.08 34.65 -15.34
C SER A 369 23.30 35.42 -15.86
N LYS A 370 23.22 36.10 -17.01
CA LYS A 370 24.32 36.90 -17.62
C LYS A 370 24.96 37.96 -16.71
N LYS A 371 24.43 38.24 -15.51
CA LYS A 371 25.11 39.01 -14.45
C LYS A 371 25.73 38.07 -13.41
N SER A 372 27.04 37.84 -13.56
CA SER A 372 27.93 37.04 -12.69
C SER A 372 27.50 35.59 -12.44
N ILE A 373 27.79 34.71 -13.40
CA ILE A 373 27.71 33.26 -13.23
C ILE A 373 28.85 32.81 -12.30
N ASP A 374 28.49 32.25 -11.16
CA ASP A 374 29.44 31.60 -10.26
C ASP A 374 29.57 30.11 -10.63
N TYR A 375 30.65 29.77 -11.34
CA TYR A 375 30.94 28.43 -11.83
C TYR A 375 30.96 27.36 -10.72
N LYS A 376 31.26 27.73 -9.48
CA LYS A 376 31.24 26.81 -8.33
C LYS A 376 29.83 26.29 -8.04
N ASN A 377 28.81 27.12 -8.17
CA ASN A 377 27.42 26.70 -7.96
C ASN A 377 26.93 25.77 -9.06
N ILE A 378 27.39 25.97 -10.31
CA ILE A 378 27.03 25.10 -11.42
C ILE A 378 27.66 23.72 -11.25
N ILE A 379 28.98 23.66 -11.02
CA ILE A 379 29.69 22.39 -10.79
C ILE A 379 29.05 21.62 -9.65
N PHE A 380 28.78 22.30 -8.52
CA PHE A 380 28.17 21.68 -7.36
C PHE A 380 26.72 21.22 -7.60
N THR A 381 25.93 22.00 -8.37
CA THR A 381 24.57 21.59 -8.77
C THR A 381 24.62 20.34 -9.65
N ILE A 382 25.55 20.29 -10.61
CA ILE A 382 25.77 19.11 -11.45
C ILE A 382 26.17 17.89 -10.61
N SER A 383 27.12 18.04 -9.68
CA SER A 383 27.52 16.97 -8.76
C SER A 383 26.35 16.44 -7.95
N LEU A 384 25.49 17.32 -7.42
CA LEU A 384 24.30 16.89 -6.70
C LEU A 384 23.31 16.15 -7.61
N THR A 385 23.06 16.64 -8.83
CA THR A 385 22.17 15.95 -9.77
C THR A 385 22.68 14.56 -10.13
N LEU A 386 23.99 14.36 -10.24
CA LEU A 386 24.61 13.05 -10.47
C LEU A 386 24.43 12.11 -9.26
N ILE A 387 24.56 12.63 -8.03
CA ILE A 387 24.29 11.86 -6.82
C ILE A 387 22.82 11.44 -6.76
N TYR A 388 21.89 12.35 -7.02
CA TYR A 388 20.45 12.03 -7.08
C TYR A 388 20.12 11.02 -8.19
N PHE A 389 20.79 11.14 -9.33
CA PHE A 389 20.68 10.16 -10.42
C PHE A 389 21.04 8.77 -9.90
N ALA A 390 22.22 8.61 -9.30
CA ALA A 390 22.67 7.32 -8.76
C ALA A 390 21.71 6.76 -7.69
N ILE A 391 21.24 7.62 -6.77
CA ILE A 391 20.29 7.25 -5.71
C ILE A 391 18.96 6.75 -6.28
N SER A 392 18.49 7.32 -7.39
CA SER A 392 17.18 7.00 -7.99
C SER A 392 17.06 5.54 -8.48
N PHE A 393 18.17 4.81 -8.59
CA PHE A 393 18.21 3.40 -9.02
C PHE A 393 18.31 2.40 -7.88
N SER A 394 18.52 2.84 -6.64
CA SER A 394 18.74 1.94 -5.51
C SER A 394 17.54 1.87 -4.58
N ASN A 395 16.99 0.65 -4.42
CA ASN A 395 15.93 0.36 -3.46
C ASN A 395 16.31 0.83 -2.05
N SER A 396 17.49 0.46 -1.58
CA SER A 396 17.96 0.75 -0.22
C SER A 396 18.10 2.25 0.03
N PHE A 397 18.56 3.02 -0.96
CA PHE A 397 18.64 4.48 -0.83
C PHE A 397 17.28 5.14 -0.89
N ILE A 398 16.36 4.71 -1.76
CA ILE A 398 15.00 5.27 -1.82
C ILE A 398 14.23 4.99 -0.53
N ILE A 399 14.42 3.81 0.08
CA ILE A 399 13.83 3.47 1.38
C ILE A 399 14.39 4.38 2.49
N ASN A 400 15.71 4.63 2.50
CA ASN A 400 16.38 5.42 3.54
C ASN A 400 16.61 6.90 3.17
N GLU A 401 15.87 7.43 2.18
CA GLU A 401 16.13 8.75 1.61
C GLU A 401 16.10 9.86 2.67
N ALA A 402 15.18 9.79 3.64
CA ALA A 402 15.08 10.75 4.74
C ALA A 402 16.38 10.87 5.56
N ILE A 403 17.05 9.73 5.81
CA ILE A 403 18.30 9.66 6.57
C ILE A 403 19.45 10.23 5.74
N CYS A 404 19.50 9.88 4.45
CA CYS A 404 20.49 10.40 3.51
C CYS A 404 20.38 11.93 3.36
N LEU A 405 19.16 12.45 3.22
CA LEU A 405 18.88 13.89 3.17
C LEU A 405 19.32 14.59 4.45
N TYR A 406 18.99 14.02 5.62
CA TYR A 406 19.41 14.55 6.91
C TYR A 406 20.94 14.65 6.99
N PHE A 407 21.65 13.58 6.66
CA PHE A 407 23.12 13.57 6.66
C PHE A 407 23.71 14.63 5.72
N LEU A 408 23.17 14.74 4.50
CA LEU A 408 23.62 15.71 3.50
C LEU A 408 23.40 17.15 3.98
N ILE A 409 22.23 17.45 4.55
CA ILE A 409 21.91 18.78 5.10
C ILE A 409 22.85 19.12 6.25
N GLN A 410 23.10 18.20 7.18
CA GLN A 410 24.04 18.42 8.29
C GLN A 410 25.47 18.71 7.78
N THR A 411 25.90 18.00 6.74
CA THR A 411 27.21 18.20 6.11
C THR A 411 27.31 19.59 5.47
N ILE A 412 26.26 20.03 4.77
CA ILE A 412 26.22 21.38 4.17
C ILE A 412 26.27 22.45 5.28
N ILE A 413 25.53 22.27 6.37
CA ILE A 413 25.52 23.20 7.52
C ILE A 413 26.93 23.34 8.11
N LEU A 414 27.65 22.23 8.28
CA LEU A 414 29.02 22.24 8.78
C LEU A 414 29.98 23.05 7.90
N ILE A 415 29.85 22.94 6.58
CA ILE A 415 30.73 23.62 5.60
C ILE A 415 30.34 25.10 5.41
N THR A 416 29.12 25.49 5.76
CA THR A 416 28.71 26.91 5.63
C THR A 416 29.53 27.86 6.50
N LYS A 417 29.70 29.12 6.06
CA LYS A 417 30.40 30.20 6.78
C LYS A 417 29.61 30.77 7.99
N MET A 418 28.85 29.93 8.71
CA MET A 418 28.09 30.34 9.89
C MET A 418 28.91 30.20 11.19
N ASN A 419 28.62 31.04 12.18
CA ASN A 419 29.22 30.90 13.52
C ASN A 419 28.85 29.56 14.16
N ILE A 420 29.75 29.00 14.97
CA ILE A 420 29.61 27.68 15.61
C ILE A 420 28.27 27.51 16.36
N PHE A 421 27.85 28.53 17.11
CA PHE A 421 26.58 28.51 17.85
C PHE A 421 25.37 28.33 16.93
N LYS A 422 25.37 28.97 15.75
CA LYS A 422 24.27 28.84 14.79
C LYS A 422 24.27 27.48 14.12
N LYS A 423 25.45 26.93 13.80
CA LYS A 423 25.57 25.57 13.28
C LYS A 423 24.98 24.58 14.28
N PHE A 424 25.39 24.67 15.53
CA PHE A 424 24.86 23.84 16.61
C PHE A 424 23.34 23.98 16.76
N LEU A 425 22.83 25.21 16.80
CA LEU A 425 21.40 25.47 16.91
C LEU A 425 20.61 24.88 15.71
N LEU A 426 21.10 25.05 14.49
CA LEU A 426 20.46 24.53 13.29
C LEU A 426 20.47 22.99 13.27
N SER A 427 21.60 22.38 13.65
CA SER A 427 21.74 20.94 13.78
C SER A 427 20.81 20.38 14.87
N PHE A 428 20.66 21.09 15.99
CA PHE A 428 19.75 20.72 17.08
C PHE A 428 18.28 20.79 16.65
N LEU A 429 17.87 21.85 15.95
CA LEU A 429 16.50 21.97 15.43
C LEU A 429 16.15 20.87 14.43
N LEU A 430 17.08 20.50 13.56
CA LEU A 430 16.93 19.36 12.65
C LEU A 430 16.95 18.01 13.37
N PHE A 431 17.64 17.91 14.50
CA PHE A 431 17.58 16.71 15.33
C PHE A 431 16.19 16.54 15.95
N LEU A 432 15.56 17.62 16.43
CA LEU A 432 14.20 17.59 16.97
C LEU A 432 13.16 17.11 15.95
N THR A 433 13.34 17.43 14.67
CA THR A 433 12.42 16.95 13.62
C THR A 433 12.48 15.44 13.40
N ARG A 434 13.56 14.75 13.83
CA ARG A 434 13.68 13.29 13.66
C ARG A 434 12.67 12.48 14.48
N ILE A 435 12.15 13.05 15.56
CA ILE A 435 11.13 12.40 16.41
C ILE A 435 9.85 12.12 15.61
N PHE A 436 9.61 12.86 14.53
CA PHE A 436 8.43 12.75 13.68
C PHE A 436 8.67 11.92 12.40
N LEU A 437 9.87 11.37 12.21
CA LEU A 437 10.13 10.46 11.09
C LEU A 437 9.40 9.14 11.33
N ILE A 438 8.71 8.67 10.30
CA ILE A 438 8.00 7.39 10.30
C ILE A 438 8.80 6.39 9.46
N CYS A 439 8.97 5.19 10.00
CA CYS A 439 9.59 4.03 9.37
C CYS A 439 8.67 3.48 8.28
N ARG A 440 9.27 3.03 7.18
CA ARG A 440 8.56 2.19 6.22
C ARG A 440 8.46 0.75 6.74
N GLU A 441 7.50 0.03 6.20
CA GLU A 441 7.34 -1.42 6.45
C GLU A 441 8.64 -2.17 6.14
N GLU A 442 9.31 -1.84 5.03
CA GLU A 442 10.57 -2.47 4.61
C GLU A 442 11.75 -2.18 5.54
N GLN A 443 11.61 -1.23 6.48
CA GLN A 443 12.63 -0.91 7.47
C GLN A 443 12.43 -1.68 8.78
N GLN A 444 11.32 -2.41 8.94
CA GLN A 444 11.07 -3.24 10.12
C GLN A 444 11.88 -4.53 10.07
N PRO A 445 12.40 -5.04 11.21
CA PRO A 445 12.24 -4.54 12.58
C PRO A 445 13.30 -3.51 13.01
N TYR A 446 14.24 -3.17 12.13
CA TYR A 446 15.43 -2.37 12.47
C TYR A 446 15.12 -0.90 12.75
N CYS A 447 14.02 -0.40 12.18
CA CYS A 447 13.53 0.95 12.40
C CYS A 447 12.38 0.91 13.38
N ILE A 448 12.61 1.38 14.60
CA ILE A 448 11.54 1.58 15.58
C ILE A 448 11.05 3.01 15.42
N ASP A 449 9.77 3.16 15.09
CA ASP A 449 9.14 4.48 15.05
C ASP A 449 9.36 5.18 16.40
N PRO A 450 9.95 6.38 16.44
CA PRO A 450 10.02 7.17 17.68
C PRO A 450 8.61 7.43 18.23
N LEU A 451 7.61 7.45 17.34
CA LEU A 451 6.21 7.57 17.70
C LEU A 451 5.65 6.31 18.38
N TRP A 452 6.19 5.12 18.11
CA TRP A 452 5.81 3.91 18.85
C TRP A 452 6.18 4.04 20.35
N LEU A 453 7.33 4.67 20.65
CA LEU A 453 7.74 5.05 22.01
C LEU A 453 6.81 6.10 22.65
N LEU A 454 6.34 7.10 21.89
CA LEU A 454 5.40 8.13 22.37
C LEU A 454 3.95 7.65 22.47
N SER A 455 3.55 6.65 21.68
CA SER A 455 2.21 6.04 21.73
C SER A 455 2.02 5.12 22.94
N LYS A 456 3.12 4.59 23.49
CA LYS A 456 3.13 3.79 24.72
C LYS A 456 3.24 4.63 26.00
N SER A 457 3.71 5.88 25.92
CA SER A 457 3.73 6.79 27.06
C SER A 457 2.35 7.41 27.25
N SER A 458 1.72 7.07 28.38
CA SER A 458 0.48 7.59 28.97
C SER A 458 0.10 9.03 28.60
N ASP A 459 -1.21 9.31 28.63
CA ASP A 459 -2.01 10.57 28.50
C ASP A 459 -1.30 11.93 28.41
N THR A 460 -0.12 12.09 28.99
CA THR A 460 0.79 13.25 28.91
C THR A 460 1.20 13.65 27.48
N SER A 461 1.36 12.71 26.54
CA SER A 461 1.81 13.03 25.16
C SER A 461 0.75 13.81 24.35
N HIS A 462 -0.53 13.62 24.67
CA HIS A 462 -1.65 14.38 24.10
C HIS A 462 -1.62 15.85 24.49
N TYR A 463 -1.02 16.21 25.64
CA TYR A 463 -0.95 17.59 26.13
C TYR A 463 0.40 18.25 25.86
N PHE A 464 1.49 17.49 25.93
CA PHE A 464 2.85 18.02 25.76
C PHE A 464 3.09 18.58 24.35
N LEU A 465 2.64 17.89 23.31
CA LEU A 465 2.88 18.34 21.93
C LEU A 465 2.10 19.62 21.58
N PRO A 466 0.79 19.73 21.89
CA PRO A 466 0.06 20.99 21.75
C PRO A 466 0.65 22.12 22.60
N PHE A 467 1.13 21.82 23.81
CA PHE A 467 1.81 22.78 24.66
C PHE A 467 3.09 23.32 24.00
N MET A 468 3.97 22.45 23.49
CA MET A 468 5.17 22.86 22.77
C MET A 468 4.85 23.65 21.50
N ALA A 469 3.82 23.26 20.74
CA ALA A 469 3.34 24.01 19.58
C ALA A 469 2.82 25.41 19.95
N SER A 470 2.12 25.53 21.08
CA SER A 470 1.60 26.81 21.59
C SER A 470 2.71 27.77 22.05
N ILE A 471 3.72 27.26 22.77
CA ILE A 471 4.91 28.03 23.19
C ILE A 471 5.70 28.49 21.96
N ALA A 472 5.91 27.58 21.01
CA ALA A 472 6.56 27.88 19.76
C ALA A 472 5.87 29.04 19.01
N TRP A 473 4.54 29.01 18.95
CA TRP A 473 3.76 30.08 18.35
C TRP A 473 3.89 31.41 19.11
N PHE A 474 3.86 31.36 20.44
CA PHE A 474 4.07 32.52 21.29
C PHE A 474 5.45 33.17 21.06
N ILE A 475 6.50 32.37 20.88
CA ILE A 475 7.83 32.87 20.54
C ILE A 475 7.84 33.56 19.17
N ILE A 476 7.13 33.02 18.16
CA ILE A 476 6.97 33.71 16.86
C ILE A 476 6.30 35.08 17.03
N LEU A 477 5.24 35.15 17.84
CA LEU A 477 4.52 36.40 18.10
C LEU A 477 5.45 37.44 18.73
N ILE A 478 6.21 37.06 19.76
CA ILE A 478 7.20 37.95 20.41
C ILE A 478 8.26 38.44 19.41
N LEU A 479 8.81 37.54 18.59
CA LEU A 479 9.86 37.87 17.63
C LEU A 479 9.39 38.73 16.46
N SER A 480 8.06 38.83 16.22
CA SER A 480 7.48 39.57 15.10
C SER A 480 7.28 41.08 15.33
N SER A 481 7.52 41.56 16.56
CA SER A 481 7.63 42.96 17.02
C SER A 481 6.43 43.92 16.79
N ASN A 482 6.15 44.66 17.87
CA ASN A 482 4.97 45.47 18.20
C ASN A 482 3.76 44.64 18.67
N TYR A 483 3.01 45.16 19.65
CA TYR A 483 1.66 44.77 20.09
C TYR A 483 1.47 44.12 21.49
N SER A 484 0.24 44.32 21.99
CA SER A 484 -0.15 44.70 23.36
C SER A 484 -0.31 43.58 24.40
N TYR A 485 -0.23 43.93 25.69
CA TYR A 485 -0.48 43.12 26.89
C TYR A 485 -1.68 42.14 26.84
N ILE A 486 -2.69 42.39 26.00
CA ILE A 486 -3.86 41.52 25.79
C ILE A 486 -3.48 40.13 25.22
N SER A 487 -2.44 40.03 24.39
CA SER A 487 -1.96 38.73 23.88
C SER A 487 -1.30 37.87 24.96
N TYR A 488 -0.80 38.47 26.04
CA TYR A 488 -0.20 37.75 27.17
C TYR A 488 -1.24 37.14 28.11
N ILE A 489 -2.37 37.84 28.33
CA ILE A 489 -3.47 37.39 29.20
C ILE A 489 -4.16 36.14 28.64
N ILE A 490 -4.30 36.06 27.32
CA ILE A 490 -4.90 34.94 26.60
C ILE A 490 -4.07 33.64 26.74
N ILE A 491 -2.75 33.78 26.87
CA ILE A 491 -1.82 32.67 27.03
C ILE A 491 -1.79 32.16 28.47
N VAL A 492 -2.08 33.03 29.44
CA VAL A 492 -2.27 32.65 30.85
C VAL A 492 -3.62 31.93 31.04
N ALA A 493 -4.68 32.36 30.34
CA ALA A 493 -5.97 31.68 30.36
C ALA A 493 -5.91 30.26 29.75
N TYR A 494 -5.00 30.02 28.80
CA TYR A 494 -4.71 28.71 28.21
C TYR A 494 -4.12 27.68 29.21
N TRP A 495 -3.54 28.13 30.33
CA TRP A 495 -2.96 27.24 31.35
C TRP A 495 -3.99 26.70 32.35
N PHE A 496 -5.16 27.32 32.51
CA PHE A 496 -6.19 26.94 33.49
C PHE A 496 -7.31 26.04 32.94
N ASN A 497 -6.89 25.02 32.19
CA ASN A 497 -7.50 23.71 32.02
C ASN A 497 -9.05 23.58 32.12
N ILE A 498 -9.76 23.73 31.00
CA ILE A 498 -11.04 23.05 30.73
C ILE A 498 -11.01 22.48 29.30
N SER A 499 -11.50 21.26 29.21
CA SER A 499 -11.37 20.28 28.14
C SER A 499 -11.86 20.68 26.74
N HIS A 500 -11.16 20.09 25.75
CA HIS A 500 -11.56 19.85 24.36
C HIS A 500 -11.77 21.06 23.41
N THR A 501 -10.64 21.46 22.80
CA THR A 501 -10.40 21.69 21.35
C THR A 501 -11.22 22.71 20.54
N LEU A 502 -12.37 23.19 21.00
CA LEU A 502 -13.16 24.21 20.28
C LEU A 502 -12.75 25.65 20.65
N SER A 503 -12.37 25.88 21.92
CA SER A 503 -11.95 27.19 22.43
C SER A 503 -10.62 27.68 21.83
N ILE A 504 -9.68 26.77 21.56
CA ILE A 504 -8.39 27.07 20.91
C ILE A 504 -8.58 27.43 19.43
N PHE A 505 -9.55 26.82 18.74
CA PHE A 505 -9.90 27.17 17.36
C PHE A 505 -10.48 28.59 17.28
N TYR A 506 -11.50 28.90 18.10
CA TYR A 506 -12.06 30.26 18.16
C TYR A 506 -11.04 31.30 18.62
N LEU A 507 -10.12 30.95 19.52
CA LEU A 507 -9.05 31.84 19.96
C LEU A 507 -7.97 32.03 18.89
N SER A 508 -7.65 31.01 18.09
CA SER A 508 -6.75 31.14 16.94
C SER A 508 -7.35 32.00 15.83
N VAL A 509 -8.68 31.94 15.64
CA VAL A 509 -9.45 32.81 14.75
C VAL A 509 -9.50 34.25 15.30
N ILE A 510 -9.62 34.45 16.62
CA ILE A 510 -9.53 35.77 17.26
C ILE A 510 -8.09 36.32 17.25
N ILE A 511 -7.07 35.47 17.36
CA ILE A 511 -5.65 35.85 17.19
C ILE A 511 -5.36 36.21 15.73
N GLN A 512 -5.97 35.51 14.77
CA GLN A 512 -5.97 35.88 13.35
C GLN A 512 -6.72 37.19 13.10
N PHE A 513 -7.83 37.43 13.82
CA PHE A 513 -8.60 38.68 13.81
C PHE A 513 -7.81 39.85 14.45
N CYS A 514 -7.01 39.61 15.49
CA CYS A 514 -6.10 40.60 16.06
C CYS A 514 -4.86 40.82 15.16
N PHE A 515 -4.44 39.81 14.38
CA PHE A 515 -3.42 39.92 13.32
C PHE A 515 -3.85 40.86 12.17
N VAL A 516 -5.16 40.98 11.91
CA VAL A 516 -5.75 41.93 10.95
C VAL A 516 -5.40 43.39 11.32
N LEU A 517 -5.13 43.69 12.60
CA LEU A 517 -4.72 45.03 13.01
C LEU A 517 -3.24 45.35 12.72
N PHE A 518 -2.42 44.36 12.37
CA PHE A 518 -0.95 44.42 12.53
C PHE A 518 -0.09 44.03 11.29
N LYS A 519 -0.72 43.95 10.11
CA LYS A 519 -0.12 44.07 8.75
C LYS A 519 0.88 43.02 8.21
N PRO A 520 0.60 41.69 8.21
CA PRO A 520 1.01 40.81 7.09
C PRO A 520 0.06 40.98 5.89
N SER A 521 0.43 40.52 4.69
CA SER A 521 -0.50 40.52 3.55
C SER A 521 -1.67 39.56 3.84
N HIS A 522 -2.91 39.94 3.49
CA HIS A 522 -4.13 39.18 3.81
C HIS A 522 -4.11 37.71 3.34
N ILE A 523 -3.30 37.41 2.32
CA ILE A 523 -3.26 36.10 1.65
C ILE A 523 -2.31 35.13 2.34
N ASP A 524 -1.19 35.62 2.88
CA ASP A 524 -0.22 34.76 3.57
C ASP A 524 -0.83 34.16 4.84
N THR A 525 -1.53 34.99 5.62
CA THR A 525 -2.18 34.59 6.87
C THR A 525 -3.29 33.57 6.61
N LEU A 526 -4.05 33.74 5.52
CA LEU A 526 -5.04 32.77 5.06
C LEU A 526 -4.37 31.41 4.76
N ILE A 527 -3.25 31.41 4.03
CA ILE A 527 -2.53 30.17 3.70
C ILE A 527 -1.98 29.47 4.94
N TYR A 528 -1.38 30.19 5.89
CA TYR A 528 -0.89 29.59 7.15
C TYR A 528 -2.02 29.02 8.01
N SER A 529 -3.14 29.74 8.10
CA SER A 529 -4.33 29.28 8.84
C SER A 529 -4.94 28.02 8.23
N ILE A 530 -5.02 27.94 6.90
CA ILE A 530 -5.47 26.77 6.16
C ILE A 530 -4.51 25.60 6.37
N LEU A 531 -3.19 25.82 6.30
CA LEU A 531 -2.19 24.78 6.55
C LEU A 531 -2.29 24.24 7.98
N ILE A 532 -2.45 25.08 9.00
CA ILE A 532 -2.59 24.63 10.39
C ILE A 532 -3.90 23.85 10.58
N PHE A 533 -4.99 24.32 9.98
CA PHE A 533 -6.30 23.67 10.02
C PHE A 533 -6.29 22.29 9.34
N VAL A 534 -5.63 22.19 8.18
CA VAL A 534 -5.59 20.96 7.36
C VAL A 534 -4.61 19.93 7.92
N VAL A 535 -3.45 20.37 8.42
CA VAL A 535 -2.37 19.46 8.80
C VAL A 535 -2.46 19.02 10.28
N GLY A 536 -3.05 19.83 11.17
CA GLY A 536 -3.26 19.48 12.58
C GLY A 536 -2.06 19.72 13.52
N TYR A 537 -2.29 19.61 14.84
CA TYR A 537 -1.38 20.10 15.90
C TYR A 537 0.02 19.47 15.88
N ARG A 538 0.15 18.18 15.52
CA ARG A 538 1.46 17.49 15.52
C ARG A 538 2.42 18.07 14.48
N PHE A 539 1.89 18.42 13.33
CA PHE A 539 2.68 18.94 12.22
C PHE A 539 2.88 20.45 12.28
N SER A 540 2.02 21.17 13.01
CA SER A 540 2.28 22.59 13.30
C SER A 540 3.62 22.82 14.01
N PHE A 541 4.09 21.86 14.82
CA PHE A 541 5.40 21.95 15.46
C PHE A 541 6.56 21.76 14.47
N VAL A 542 6.46 20.80 13.55
CA VAL A 542 7.47 20.61 12.49
C VAL A 542 7.51 21.81 11.54
N ILE A 543 6.34 22.35 11.20
CA ILE A 543 6.19 23.59 10.41
C ILE A 543 6.81 24.79 11.14
N PHE A 544 6.66 24.88 12.47
CA PHE A 544 7.34 25.88 13.28
C PHE A 544 8.86 25.72 13.23
N LEU A 545 9.37 24.50 13.41
CA LEU A 545 10.81 24.23 13.32
C LEU A 545 11.34 24.60 11.92
N GLN A 546 10.59 24.31 10.86
CA GLN A 546 10.90 24.75 9.51
C GLN A 546 11.00 26.28 9.42
N TYR A 547 10.02 27.03 9.93
CA TYR A 547 10.08 28.50 9.96
C TYR A 547 11.32 29.01 10.70
N PHE A 548 11.63 28.47 11.87
CA PHE A 548 12.74 28.94 12.70
C PHE A 548 14.12 28.60 12.07
N ILE A 549 14.24 27.41 11.47
CA ILE A 549 15.40 27.00 10.68
C ILE A 549 15.62 28.02 9.53
N TYR A 550 14.56 28.36 8.80
CA TYR A 550 14.62 29.32 7.69
C TYR A 550 14.98 30.73 8.18
N TYR A 551 14.41 31.17 9.31
CA TYR A 551 14.74 32.45 9.93
C TYR A 551 16.23 32.58 10.26
N ILE A 552 16.82 31.55 10.88
CA ILE A 552 18.25 31.53 11.24
C ILE A 552 19.12 31.56 9.97
N ILE A 553 18.73 30.81 8.95
CA ILE A 553 19.43 30.76 7.66
C ILE A 553 19.40 32.15 6.99
N PHE A 554 18.27 32.85 6.97
CA PHE A 554 18.15 34.11 6.20
C PHE A 554 18.59 35.37 6.93
N LYS A 555 18.44 35.47 8.26
CA LYS A 555 18.71 36.72 9.01
C LYS A 555 20.13 37.27 8.80
N ASN A 556 21.13 36.41 8.53
CA ASN A 556 22.53 36.81 8.42
C ASN A 556 23.26 36.32 7.16
N ASN A 557 22.61 35.62 6.23
CA ASN A 557 23.30 34.87 5.15
C ASN A 557 22.82 35.27 3.75
N LYS A 558 22.69 36.57 3.48
CA LYS A 558 22.13 37.11 2.23
C LYS A 558 22.94 36.80 0.95
N ASN A 559 24.23 36.44 1.08
CA ASN A 559 25.15 36.25 -0.05
C ASN A 559 25.80 34.84 -0.11
N ASN A 560 25.21 33.84 0.54
CA ASN A 560 25.85 32.52 0.60
C ASN A 560 25.52 31.68 -0.65
N GLN A 561 26.56 31.24 -1.36
CA GLN A 561 26.48 30.51 -2.64
C GLN A 561 25.77 29.15 -2.49
N SER A 562 25.87 28.50 -1.33
CA SER A 562 25.22 27.21 -1.03
C SER A 562 23.75 27.28 -0.61
N LEU A 563 23.19 28.48 -0.46
CA LEU A 563 21.83 28.71 0.03
C LEU A 563 20.72 28.09 -0.85
N PRO A 564 20.75 28.20 -2.20
CA PRO A 564 19.75 27.56 -3.06
C PRO A 564 19.64 26.05 -2.85
N LEU A 565 20.80 25.40 -2.70
CA LEU A 565 20.87 23.96 -2.55
C LEU A 565 20.29 23.50 -1.22
N LEU A 566 20.72 24.16 -0.15
CA LEU A 566 20.23 23.88 1.20
C LEU A 566 18.70 23.97 1.25
N LEU A 567 18.12 24.96 0.57
CA LEU A 567 16.67 25.17 0.54
C LEU A 567 15.92 24.14 -0.31
N SER A 568 16.50 23.66 -1.42
CA SER A 568 15.91 22.56 -2.19
C SER A 568 15.93 21.25 -1.39
N LEU A 569 17.04 20.94 -0.73
CA LEU A 569 17.18 19.74 0.10
C LEU A 569 16.29 19.78 1.34
N LEU A 570 16.18 20.94 1.99
CA LEU A 570 15.27 21.13 3.12
C LEU A 570 13.81 20.91 2.72
N ALA A 571 13.40 21.33 1.51
CA ALA A 571 12.04 21.09 1.01
C ALA A 571 11.66 19.61 1.05
N ASP A 572 12.55 18.75 0.55
CA ASP A 572 12.30 17.33 0.45
C ASP A 572 12.49 16.65 1.80
N TYR A 573 13.44 17.11 2.62
CA TYR A 573 13.56 16.64 4.01
C TYR A 573 12.30 16.94 4.83
N PHE A 574 11.68 18.11 4.66
CA PHE A 574 10.46 18.44 5.40
C PHE A 574 9.22 17.67 4.97
N PHE A 575 9.20 17.10 3.75
CA PHE A 575 8.21 16.08 3.38
C PHE A 575 8.34 14.85 4.31
N TYR A 576 9.56 14.35 4.54
CA TYR A 576 9.80 13.25 5.47
C TYR A 576 9.62 13.64 6.94
N ALA A 577 10.07 14.84 7.34
CA ALA A 577 9.97 15.31 8.72
C ALA A 577 8.51 15.54 9.17
N THR A 578 7.59 15.75 8.21
CA THR A 578 6.14 15.75 8.46
C THR A 578 5.55 14.33 8.42
N GLY A 579 6.39 13.30 8.52
CA GLY A 579 6.02 11.90 8.61
C GLY A 579 5.42 11.32 7.32
N HIS A 580 5.63 11.94 6.17
CA HIS A 580 5.17 11.40 4.90
C HIS A 580 6.20 10.44 4.31
N GLN A 581 5.69 9.48 3.54
CA GLN A 581 6.49 8.56 2.74
C GLN A 581 5.95 8.57 1.31
N PRO A 582 6.81 8.40 0.29
CA PRO A 582 6.40 8.37 -1.11
C PRO A 582 5.80 7.00 -1.45
N VAL A 583 4.77 6.57 -0.73
CA VAL A 583 4.04 5.31 -0.88
C VAL A 583 2.55 5.59 -0.78
N LEU A 584 1.75 5.05 -1.70
CA LEU A 584 0.31 5.37 -1.78
C LEU A 584 -0.47 4.98 -0.52
N SER A 585 -0.09 3.87 0.13
CA SER A 585 -0.72 3.39 1.37
C SER A 585 -0.44 4.28 2.58
N GLN A 586 0.54 5.18 2.50
CA GLN A 586 0.92 6.11 3.58
C GLN A 586 0.31 7.51 3.39
N ILE A 587 -0.51 7.72 2.36
CA ILE A 587 -1.28 8.96 2.20
C ILE A 587 -2.27 9.07 3.35
N ARG A 588 -2.28 10.22 4.03
CA ARG A 588 -3.18 10.46 5.16
C ARG A 588 -4.53 10.97 4.68
N TRP A 589 -5.40 10.03 4.34
CA TRP A 589 -6.75 10.34 3.87
C TRP A 589 -7.60 11.09 4.90
N THR A 590 -7.25 11.06 6.19
CA THR A 590 -7.92 11.86 7.24
C THR A 590 -7.92 13.36 6.96
N ALA A 591 -6.94 13.88 6.20
CA ALA A 591 -6.90 15.29 5.78
C ALA A 591 -8.08 15.67 4.87
N ALA A 592 -8.67 14.73 4.13
CA ALA A 592 -9.86 14.97 3.33
C ALA A 592 -11.14 15.14 4.17
N PHE A 593 -11.11 14.77 5.44
CA PHE A 593 -12.28 14.77 6.32
C PHE A 593 -12.02 15.60 7.58
N PRO A 594 -11.82 16.93 7.45
CA PRO A 594 -11.70 17.77 8.64
C PRO A 594 -13.00 17.68 9.43
N THR A 595 -12.96 17.07 10.62
CA THR A 595 -14.12 16.93 11.50
C THR A 595 -14.47 18.29 12.10
N ILE A 596 -15.49 18.94 11.55
CA ILE A 596 -16.05 20.18 12.09
C ILE A 596 -17.28 19.81 12.92
N ASN A 597 -17.13 19.65 14.23
CA ASN A 597 -18.26 19.46 15.14
C ASN A 597 -18.84 20.83 15.56
N THR A 598 -19.29 21.64 14.59
CA THR A 598 -19.88 22.97 14.86
C THR A 598 -21.13 23.20 14.01
N PRO A 599 -22.02 24.14 14.39
CA PRO A 599 -23.18 24.53 13.57
C PRO A 599 -22.79 24.98 12.15
N LEU A 600 -21.56 25.46 11.97
CA LEU A 600 -20.98 25.86 10.68
C LEU A 600 -20.82 24.67 9.72
N HIS A 601 -20.74 23.43 10.24
CA HIS A 601 -20.66 22.21 9.43
C HIS A 601 -21.86 22.05 8.51
N ILE A 602 -23.06 22.46 8.94
CA ILE A 602 -24.27 22.36 8.12
C ILE A 602 -24.11 23.21 6.85
N TYR A 603 -23.53 24.41 6.97
CA TYR A 603 -23.33 25.34 5.85
C TYR A 603 -22.10 25.02 4.98
N LEU A 604 -21.01 24.54 5.59
CA LEU A 604 -19.77 24.22 4.88
C LEU A 604 -19.70 22.77 4.36
N SER A 605 -20.55 21.88 4.85
CA SER A 605 -20.56 20.45 4.47
C SER A 605 -20.69 20.27 2.97
N SER A 606 -21.53 21.06 2.29
CA SER A 606 -21.68 20.98 0.83
C SER A 606 -20.38 21.31 0.08
N ILE A 607 -19.55 22.22 0.61
CA ILE A 607 -18.28 22.63 -0.01
C ILE A 607 -17.18 21.62 0.35
N ILE A 608 -17.08 21.25 1.63
CA ILE A 608 -16.07 20.31 2.14
C ILE A 608 -16.30 18.89 1.62
N ASN A 609 -17.55 18.50 1.34
CA ASN A 609 -17.87 17.19 0.77
C ASN A 609 -17.61 17.10 -0.74
N SER A 610 -17.25 18.21 -1.40
CA SER A 610 -16.78 18.15 -2.78
C SER A 610 -15.49 17.34 -2.87
N LEU A 611 -15.47 16.34 -3.74
CA LEU A 611 -14.29 15.52 -4.02
C LEU A 611 -13.06 16.38 -4.35
N PHE A 612 -13.27 17.50 -5.04
CA PHE A 612 -12.20 18.45 -5.37
C PHE A 612 -11.59 19.09 -4.12
N VAL A 613 -12.41 19.59 -3.20
CA VAL A 613 -11.93 20.24 -1.97
C VAL A 613 -11.19 19.25 -1.06
N ARG A 614 -11.71 18.04 -0.94
CA ARG A 614 -11.05 16.94 -0.23
C ARG A 614 -9.68 16.59 -0.83
N GLY A 615 -9.62 16.50 -2.16
CA GLY A 615 -8.36 16.29 -2.88
C GLY A 615 -7.35 17.42 -2.62
N VAL A 616 -7.80 18.67 -2.61
CA VAL A 616 -6.95 19.83 -2.29
C VAL A 616 -6.40 19.73 -0.87
N PHE A 617 -7.20 19.34 0.12
CA PHE A 617 -6.70 19.17 1.50
C PHE A 617 -5.63 18.08 1.62
N ILE A 618 -5.82 16.93 0.96
CA ILE A 618 -4.79 15.88 0.93
C ILE A 618 -3.50 16.42 0.30
N LEU A 619 -3.59 17.11 -0.83
CA LEU A 619 -2.41 17.67 -1.49
C LEU A 619 -1.70 18.72 -0.62
N ILE A 620 -2.45 19.58 0.05
CA ILE A 620 -1.90 20.58 0.98
C ILE A 620 -1.22 19.91 2.17
N GLU A 621 -1.81 18.86 2.71
CA GLU A 621 -1.23 18.10 3.83
C GLU A 621 0.07 17.41 3.44
N THR A 622 0.00 16.60 2.39
CA THR A 622 1.09 15.76 1.92
C THR A 622 2.29 16.58 1.45
N PHE A 623 2.06 17.74 0.81
CA PHE A 623 3.12 18.60 0.28
C PHE A 623 3.34 19.88 1.11
N SER A 624 2.82 19.94 2.34
CA SER A 624 2.89 21.11 3.23
C SER A 624 4.32 21.67 3.40
N GLY A 625 5.31 20.82 3.67
CA GLY A 625 6.71 21.24 3.82
C GLY A 625 7.31 21.85 2.55
N GLN A 626 6.92 21.34 1.37
CA GLN A 626 7.37 21.84 0.08
C GLN A 626 6.67 23.16 -0.30
N ILE A 627 5.37 23.28 -0.03
CA ILE A 627 4.59 24.50 -0.19
C ILE A 627 5.18 25.62 0.68
N LEU A 628 5.41 25.32 1.96
CA LEU A 628 5.95 26.27 2.92
C LEU A 628 7.33 26.79 2.51
N ASN A 629 8.16 25.94 1.92
CA ASN A 629 9.48 26.33 1.42
C ASN A 629 9.39 27.52 0.45
N ILE A 630 8.46 27.47 -0.52
CA ILE A 630 8.28 28.54 -1.51
C ILE A 630 7.79 29.83 -0.85
N ILE A 631 6.83 29.72 0.09
CA ILE A 631 6.28 30.87 0.82
C ILE A 631 7.38 31.55 1.65
N LEU A 632 8.19 30.78 2.38
CA LEU A 632 9.26 31.31 3.23
C LEU A 632 10.39 31.94 2.41
N ILE A 633 10.79 31.33 1.29
CA ILE A 633 11.72 31.94 0.33
C ILE A 633 11.20 33.32 -0.10
N ARG A 634 9.92 33.42 -0.44
CA ARG A 634 9.33 34.66 -0.92
C ARG A 634 9.18 35.73 0.16
N LYS A 635 8.94 35.32 1.40
CA LYS A 635 8.73 36.25 2.52
C LYS A 635 10.03 36.76 3.13
N MET A 636 11.03 35.89 3.26
CA MET A 636 12.24 36.18 4.05
C MET A 636 13.41 36.69 3.21
N ILE A 637 13.39 36.50 1.89
CA ILE A 637 14.50 36.87 1.00
C ILE A 637 14.18 38.20 0.30
N PRO A 638 15.14 39.12 0.12
CA PRO A 638 14.90 40.35 -0.62
C PRO A 638 14.48 40.09 -2.07
N LYS A 639 13.50 40.87 -2.60
CA LYS A 639 12.94 40.72 -3.96
C LYS A 639 13.99 40.57 -5.07
N LYS A 640 15.13 41.27 -4.94
CA LYS A 640 16.27 41.19 -5.87
C LYS A 640 16.81 39.78 -6.10
N TYR A 641 16.75 38.90 -5.09
CA TYR A 641 17.34 37.56 -5.11
C TYR A 641 16.29 36.43 -5.22
N GLN A 642 15.01 36.72 -4.94
CA GLN A 642 13.92 35.73 -4.94
C GLN A 642 13.79 35.00 -6.29
N GLY A 643 13.80 35.75 -7.40
CA GLY A 643 13.58 35.18 -8.73
C GLY A 643 14.65 34.17 -9.13
N ASN A 644 15.92 34.49 -8.89
CA ASN A 644 17.03 33.58 -9.20
C ASN A 644 16.98 32.33 -8.32
N LEU A 645 16.64 32.47 -7.05
CA LEU A 645 16.56 31.35 -6.13
C LEU A 645 15.45 30.36 -6.47
N LEU A 646 14.24 30.86 -6.74
CA LEU A 646 13.11 30.01 -7.13
C LEU A 646 13.38 29.29 -8.44
N LYS A 647 14.03 29.95 -9.42
CA LYS A 647 14.48 29.30 -10.66
C LYS A 647 15.42 28.12 -10.38
N HIS A 648 16.42 28.30 -9.51
CA HIS A 648 17.34 27.22 -9.14
C HIS A 648 16.62 26.03 -8.52
N VAL A 649 15.71 26.27 -7.57
CA VAL A 649 14.93 25.20 -6.90
C VAL A 649 14.15 24.40 -7.94
N LEU A 650 13.44 25.07 -8.86
CA LEU A 650 12.67 24.41 -9.92
C LEU A 650 13.55 23.61 -10.89
N ILE A 651 14.75 24.09 -11.22
CA ILE A 651 15.69 23.37 -12.10
C ILE A 651 16.15 22.08 -11.42
N VAL A 652 16.59 22.17 -10.16
CA VAL A 652 17.01 20.99 -9.39
C VAL A 652 15.89 19.96 -9.31
N ASP A 653 14.65 20.40 -9.09
CA ASP A 653 13.49 19.50 -9.02
C ASP A 653 13.09 18.93 -10.40
N CYS A 654 13.28 19.66 -11.50
CA CYS A 654 13.14 19.13 -12.89
C CYS A 654 14.11 17.96 -13.11
N PHE A 655 15.36 18.13 -12.71
CA PHE A 655 16.37 17.08 -12.85
C PHE A 655 16.01 15.86 -12.02
N LYS A 656 15.62 16.02 -10.75
CA LYS A 656 15.15 14.90 -9.92
C LYS A 656 13.96 14.17 -10.54
N LEU A 657 13.04 14.90 -11.16
CA LEU A 657 11.90 14.29 -11.87
C LEU A 657 12.36 13.49 -13.09
N LEU A 658 13.30 14.02 -13.87
CA LEU A 658 13.92 13.31 -14.99
C LEU A 658 14.63 12.03 -14.52
N THR A 659 15.40 12.08 -13.43
CA THR A 659 16.14 10.91 -12.93
C THR A 659 15.19 9.83 -12.41
N THR A 660 14.15 10.20 -11.66
CA THR A 660 13.15 9.25 -11.13
C THR A 660 12.28 8.66 -12.24
N SER A 661 11.95 9.43 -13.28
CA SER A 661 11.25 8.88 -14.45
C SER A 661 12.13 7.91 -15.24
N LEU A 662 13.43 8.22 -15.40
CA LEU A 662 14.37 7.32 -16.05
C LEU A 662 14.56 6.04 -15.25
N SER A 663 14.63 6.11 -13.92
CA SER A 663 14.74 4.92 -13.09
C SER A 663 13.50 4.03 -13.16
N VAL A 664 12.30 4.60 -13.13
CA VAL A 664 11.04 3.85 -13.37
C VAL A 664 11.02 3.21 -14.75
N PHE A 665 11.51 3.89 -15.79
CA PHE A 665 11.59 3.32 -17.13
C PHE A 665 12.59 2.16 -17.22
N ILE A 666 13.80 2.33 -16.70
CA ILE A 666 14.85 1.31 -16.73
C ILE A 666 14.41 0.09 -15.89
N LEU A 667 13.85 0.34 -14.70
CA LEU A 667 13.43 -0.67 -13.73
C LEU A 667 11.96 -1.10 -13.90
N ARG A 668 11.36 -0.85 -15.07
CA ARG A 668 9.95 -1.21 -15.37
C ARG A 668 9.60 -2.70 -15.28
N ARG A 669 10.61 -3.57 -15.18
CA ARG A 669 10.41 -5.01 -14.99
C ARG A 669 10.90 -5.50 -13.62
N HIS A 670 11.46 -4.61 -12.82
CA HIS A 670 11.93 -4.92 -11.48
C HIS A 670 10.72 -5.17 -10.56
N LEU A 671 10.79 -6.19 -9.71
CA LEU A 671 9.72 -6.58 -8.78
C LEU A 671 9.16 -5.40 -7.96
N MET A 672 10.05 -4.56 -7.44
CA MET A 672 9.71 -3.36 -6.65
C MET A 672 9.25 -2.13 -7.47
N LEU A 673 8.96 -2.25 -8.78
CA LEU A 673 8.49 -1.12 -9.60
C LEU A 673 7.30 -0.41 -8.95
N TRP A 674 6.27 -1.17 -8.59
CA TRP A 674 5.01 -0.61 -8.09
C TRP A 674 5.06 -0.28 -6.60
N LYS A 675 5.95 -0.93 -5.83
CA LYS A 675 6.10 -0.68 -4.39
C LYS A 675 7.02 0.51 -4.08
N ILE A 676 8.10 0.70 -4.84
CA ILE A 676 9.17 1.67 -4.53
C ILE A 676 9.30 2.74 -5.63
N PHE A 677 9.61 2.34 -6.87
CA PHE A 677 10.05 3.29 -7.90
C PHE A 677 8.92 4.16 -8.45
N SER A 678 7.79 3.55 -8.83
CA SER A 678 6.64 4.25 -9.40
C SER A 678 6.00 5.22 -8.39
N PRO A 679 5.76 4.83 -7.12
CA PRO A 679 5.35 5.78 -6.09
C PRO A 679 6.34 6.95 -5.94
N ARG A 680 7.65 6.69 -5.85
CA ARG A 680 8.64 7.78 -5.73
C ARG A 680 8.60 8.78 -6.88
N PHE A 681 8.43 8.29 -8.12
CA PHE A 681 8.23 9.12 -9.30
C PHE A 681 6.93 9.94 -9.22
N LEU A 682 5.82 9.31 -8.85
CA LEU A 682 4.52 9.98 -8.72
C LEU A 682 4.58 11.15 -7.71
N PHE A 683 5.15 10.91 -6.52
CA PHE A 683 5.30 11.96 -5.51
C PHE A 683 6.25 13.07 -5.97
N GLN A 684 7.32 12.74 -6.71
CA GLN A 684 8.21 13.73 -7.30
C GLN A 684 7.48 14.60 -8.34
N LEU A 685 6.65 13.98 -9.19
CA LEU A 685 5.87 14.67 -10.21
C LEU A 685 4.84 15.62 -9.60
N VAL A 686 4.03 15.13 -8.67
CA VAL A 686 2.99 15.94 -8.01
C VAL A 686 3.64 17.06 -7.19
N GLY A 687 4.71 16.76 -6.44
CA GLY A 687 5.47 17.78 -5.73
C GLY A 687 6.04 18.86 -6.64
N PHE A 688 6.57 18.49 -7.81
CA PHE A 688 7.06 19.45 -8.81
C PHE A 688 5.92 20.33 -9.36
N ILE A 689 4.76 19.75 -9.69
CA ILE A 689 3.58 20.51 -10.16
C ILE A 689 3.13 21.51 -9.10
N ILE A 690 3.02 21.08 -7.84
CA ILE A 690 2.63 21.96 -6.72
C ILE A 690 3.65 23.09 -6.56
N LYS A 691 4.95 22.79 -6.59
CA LYS A 691 5.98 23.82 -6.50
C LYS A 691 5.85 24.85 -7.64
N CYS A 692 5.63 24.41 -8.87
CA CYS A 692 5.38 25.29 -10.02
C CYS A 692 4.14 26.18 -9.82
N LEU A 693 3.01 25.60 -9.37
CA LEU A 693 1.77 26.33 -9.11
C LEU A 693 1.96 27.41 -8.04
N PHE A 694 2.61 27.09 -6.92
CA PHE A 694 2.84 28.05 -5.84
C PHE A 694 3.86 29.14 -6.23
N VAL A 695 4.87 28.82 -7.03
CA VAL A 695 5.75 29.85 -7.61
C VAL A 695 4.94 30.81 -8.49
N PHE A 696 4.05 30.30 -9.35
CA PHE A 696 3.21 31.12 -10.21
C PHE A 696 2.20 31.99 -9.44
N LEU A 697 1.49 31.40 -8.47
CA LEU A 697 0.53 32.10 -7.63
C LEU A 697 1.21 33.24 -6.87
N THR A 698 2.36 32.95 -6.25
CA THR A 698 3.09 33.97 -5.51
C THR A 698 3.69 35.05 -6.42
N MET A 699 3.97 34.76 -7.70
CA MET A 699 4.37 35.75 -8.72
C MET A 699 3.28 36.77 -9.05
N LYS A 700 2.02 36.34 -9.18
CA LYS A 700 0.89 37.24 -9.52
C LYS A 700 0.53 38.19 -8.39
N LEU A 701 0.69 37.78 -7.13
CA LEU A 701 0.34 38.57 -5.94
C LEU A 701 1.26 39.78 -5.66
N GLN A 702 2.20 40.09 -6.57
CA GLN A 702 3.14 41.22 -6.45
C GLN A 702 2.94 42.31 -7.52
N LYS A 703 2.08 42.09 -8.51
CA LYS A 703 1.51 43.17 -9.32
C LYS A 703 0.28 43.69 -8.59
#